data_AF-A0A0C9R6H9-F1
#
_entry.id   AF-A0A0C9R6H9-F1
#
_cell.length_a   1.000
_cell.length_b   1.000
_cell.length_c   1.000
_cell.angle_alpha   90.00
_cell.angle_beta   90.00
_cell.angle_gamma   90.00
#
_symmetry.space_group_name_H-M   'P 1'
#
loop_
_entity.id
_entity.type
_entity.pdbx_description
1 polymer ?
#
loop_
_entity_poly.entity_id
_entity_poly.type
_entity_poly.pdbx_seq_one_letter_code
_entity_poly.pdbx_strand_id
1 'polypeptide(L)'
;EYHTNNLLSSVLFEETSALIPKDAVTIEIAPHGLLQAILKRSLNPEVSNIALTQRGHKDNVEVFLQAIGKLYDVGLQPIISNLYPEVEFPVSRGTPMISPLVRWEHSDDWYVTSYRMQEKITSGERVMELTLADEDYEYMGGHVIDGRNLLPATGYLALIWETVGMMRGEMYTEVPVVFEDVKFLRATTVSKEPLEITLMVQKGTGRFEVVEGGVAVVTGFVRHVQNPKQEQIIFPHSSEDEPEEMDTKDVYKELRLRGYQYSGLFKGIKSATTDGSKGTLNWSNNWVTFMDTMLQMEILGMDTRNLSVPVAIQKLTIDTKTHLQQIRDMPDEEKEFKVYTSSEHNVVHSGGVQIRGLKATVISRRKPAGEPVLETYNFVAHRDWAAISLKEAIRLATHLALENHLAIKVKTLEFLEAGEKYIPEDLLSPLLGETLADLPMIQADVNIVAPENPFEEEELPQTINVIEPKKLTSDTNAIILAGRNLLAPQKSSILGDLLSSLKDGAFVMTLESSSPEDINLSLKKHELNIILEKLVGNTKFFLLRKIEPIPKNTIIIQVNNEEFSWVNSLKAALKAEIEHETSGSSRVFLISDGSFENGLLGLVNCLRKEPGGEIIRAILLQDPKSPEFSTLNPLYSDHLKLDLVINVLRSKNTWGSYRHHQLLSNQPRPVHHAWANQLVKGDLSSFAWMEGSITPECKNPELVSVVYSSLNFRDVMMATGKLSSELASKTRGASDCVLGFEFAGITRDGRRVMGLLNTHRAITNYLVNDPTLTWEIPDAWSLEEAATIPCVYATCYYAFYTTGGIKKGMKILIHAGSGGVGQAAITLALWVGCEVFTTVGTPQKREFIRKTFPQIPEDHIGNSRDTSFEQMVMEQTDGQGVDIVLNSLADDKLQASVRCLADGGRFLEIGKFDMVNDSPLGMAIFLKEISFHGVLLDRLFNAPPEKKMEVNKMMQAGLDVGAIKPLNMTIFERDQIEAAFRYMAAGKHIGKVLIKIQNENKLNLPISARPVYQCIKDRSYLILGGLGGFGVELADWLILRGAKNLILTSRTGVNNGYQRMRIKLWRSYGAKITIISGKNAANPKDCEEILTVASKQAPLDAIYNLAAVLKDGVWENQTPEAFEECFEAKAWSTRNLDKLSRKLCPQLRHFVVFSSVACGRGNAGQMSYAMANSVMERICERRAAEGLPALAIQWGAVGDV
;
A
#
# COMPACT_ATOMS: atom_id res chain seq x y z
N GLU A 1 59.35 -65.74 -6.56
CA GLU A 1 58.73 -65.04 -7.71
C GLU A 1 58.14 -63.68 -7.31
N TYR A 2 57.11 -63.61 -6.45
CA TYR A 2 56.52 -62.31 -6.05
C TYR A 2 57.52 -61.29 -5.48
N HIS A 3 58.36 -61.68 -4.51
CA HIS A 3 59.37 -60.77 -3.95
C HIS A 3 60.40 -60.30 -5.00
N THR A 4 60.79 -61.19 -5.91
CA THR A 4 61.68 -60.85 -7.03
C THR A 4 61.01 -59.86 -7.99
N ASN A 5 59.72 -60.04 -8.28
CA ASN A 5 58.94 -59.12 -9.09
C ASN A 5 58.74 -57.75 -8.41
N ASN A 6 58.46 -57.73 -7.10
CA ASN A 6 58.30 -56.49 -6.32
C ASN A 6 59.58 -55.63 -6.31
N LEU A 7 60.76 -56.25 -6.38
CA LEU A 7 62.05 -55.55 -6.45
C LEU A 7 62.42 -55.07 -7.85
N LEU A 8 61.96 -55.77 -8.91
CA LEU A 8 62.35 -55.49 -10.29
C LEU A 8 61.31 -54.68 -11.09
N SER A 9 60.05 -54.67 -10.67
CA SER A 9 58.94 -53.97 -11.33
C SER A 9 58.61 -52.64 -10.63
N SER A 10 57.94 -51.73 -11.36
CA SER A 10 57.51 -50.43 -10.82
C SER A 10 56.42 -50.57 -9.76
N VAL A 11 56.46 -49.74 -8.73
CA VAL A 11 55.43 -49.71 -7.67
C VAL A 11 54.25 -48.85 -8.11
N LEU A 12 53.10 -49.50 -8.33
CA LEU A 12 51.84 -48.91 -8.80
C LEU A 12 51.04 -48.26 -7.65
N PHE A 13 51.64 -47.24 -7.02
CA PHE A 13 51.09 -46.63 -5.79
C PHE A 13 49.87 -45.74 -6.06
N GLU A 14 49.87 -44.98 -7.15
CA GLU A 14 48.79 -44.05 -7.51
C GLU A 14 47.51 -44.81 -7.89
N GLU A 15 47.62 -45.87 -8.69
CA GLU A 15 46.45 -46.70 -9.05
C GLU A 15 45.80 -47.35 -7.83
N THR A 16 46.61 -47.70 -6.83
CA THR A 16 46.11 -48.29 -5.58
C THR A 16 45.48 -47.22 -4.67
N SER A 17 46.04 -46.01 -4.63
CA SER A 17 45.54 -44.92 -3.78
C SER A 17 44.14 -44.45 -4.17
N ALA A 18 43.77 -44.55 -5.46
CA ALA A 18 42.43 -44.24 -5.96
C ALA A 18 41.33 -45.19 -5.44
N LEU A 19 41.71 -46.36 -4.91
CA LEU A 19 40.79 -47.33 -4.32
C LEU A 19 40.47 -47.05 -2.84
N ILE A 20 41.16 -46.09 -2.21
CA ILE A 20 40.97 -45.76 -0.80
C ILE A 20 39.68 -44.92 -0.62
N PRO A 21 38.76 -45.31 0.28
CA PRO A 21 37.55 -44.55 0.57
C PRO A 21 37.84 -43.12 1.07
N LYS A 22 36.90 -42.20 0.84
CA LYS A 22 37.04 -40.78 1.20
C LYS A 22 37.03 -40.53 2.71
N ASP A 23 36.39 -41.41 3.48
CA ASP A 23 36.27 -41.41 4.94
C ASP A 23 37.32 -42.29 5.63
N ALA A 24 38.33 -42.76 4.90
CA ALA A 24 39.37 -43.63 5.45
C ALA A 24 40.34 -42.87 6.38
N VAL A 25 40.95 -43.62 7.30
CA VAL A 25 42.13 -43.18 8.07
C VAL A 25 43.33 -43.98 7.59
N THR A 26 44.36 -43.31 7.09
CA THR A 26 45.59 -43.96 6.67
C THR A 26 46.68 -43.81 7.72
N ILE A 27 47.40 -44.90 7.97
CA ILE A 27 48.48 -44.95 8.95
C ILE A 27 49.77 -45.31 8.23
N GLU A 28 50.73 -44.40 8.27
CA GLU A 28 52.04 -44.64 7.67
C GLU A 28 52.95 -45.35 8.67
N ILE A 29 53.10 -46.67 8.45
CA ILE A 29 54.00 -47.53 9.23
C ILE A 29 55.39 -47.50 8.61
N ALA A 30 56.14 -46.46 8.96
CA ALA A 30 57.50 -46.25 8.50
C ALA A 30 58.35 -45.59 9.61
N PRO A 31 59.70 -45.69 9.56
CA PRO A 31 60.60 -44.99 10.47
C PRO A 31 60.65 -43.46 10.24
N HIS A 32 59.89 -42.96 9.26
CA HIS A 32 59.63 -41.55 9.01
C HIS A 32 58.38 -41.42 8.11
N GLY A 33 57.53 -40.43 8.36
CA GLY A 33 56.40 -40.07 7.50
C GLY A 33 56.78 -39.47 6.13
N LEU A 34 57.43 -40.24 5.27
CA LEU A 34 57.93 -39.81 3.96
C LEU A 34 56.82 -39.70 2.91
N LEU A 35 55.77 -40.51 3.03
CA LEU A 35 54.64 -40.54 2.11
C LEU A 35 53.56 -39.52 2.45
N GLN A 36 53.64 -38.81 3.59
CA GLN A 36 52.62 -37.84 4.00
C GLN A 36 52.27 -36.80 2.94
N ALA A 37 53.27 -36.24 2.25
CA ALA A 37 53.05 -35.27 1.18
C ALA A 37 52.35 -35.88 -0.05
N ILE A 38 52.67 -37.15 -0.35
CA ILE A 38 52.10 -37.89 -1.48
C ILE A 38 50.66 -38.29 -1.14
N LEU A 39 50.43 -38.87 0.04
CA LEU A 39 49.11 -39.26 0.53
C LEU A 39 48.15 -38.06 0.58
N LYS A 40 48.59 -36.90 1.08
CA LYS A 40 47.75 -35.68 1.09
C LYS A 40 47.42 -35.13 -0.29
N ARG A 41 48.28 -35.37 -1.29
CA ARG A 41 48.07 -34.88 -2.67
C ARG A 41 47.22 -35.85 -3.48
N SER A 42 47.41 -37.15 -3.27
CA SER A 42 46.79 -38.22 -4.05
C SER A 42 45.45 -38.68 -3.49
N LEU A 43 45.22 -38.55 -2.18
CA LEU A 43 43.97 -38.94 -1.54
C LEU A 43 42.99 -37.77 -1.42
N ASN A 44 41.71 -38.09 -1.21
CA ASN A 44 40.68 -37.09 -0.99
C ASN A 44 41.00 -36.23 0.25
N PRO A 45 40.70 -34.91 0.24
CA PRO A 45 40.96 -34.03 1.38
C PRO A 45 40.34 -34.46 2.72
N GLU A 46 39.26 -35.26 2.69
CA GLU A 46 38.59 -35.78 3.89
C GLU A 46 39.36 -36.95 4.56
N VAL A 47 40.33 -37.56 3.86
CA VAL A 47 41.12 -38.67 4.39
C VAL A 47 42.16 -38.17 5.40
N SER A 48 42.07 -38.69 6.63
CA SER A 48 43.02 -38.38 7.69
C SER A 48 44.28 -39.25 7.59
N ASN A 49 45.42 -38.62 7.31
CA ASN A 49 46.71 -39.30 7.15
C ASN A 49 47.58 -39.09 8.40
N ILE A 50 48.02 -40.18 9.05
CA ILE A 50 48.74 -40.14 10.32
C ILE A 50 50.09 -40.88 10.20
N ALA A 51 51.18 -40.20 10.51
CA ALA A 51 52.52 -40.80 10.59
C ALA A 51 52.82 -41.25 12.03
N LEU A 52 53.44 -42.43 12.18
CA LEU A 52 53.76 -42.99 13.50
C LEU A 52 55.11 -42.53 14.06
N THR A 53 56.04 -42.11 13.21
CA THR A 53 57.37 -41.66 13.63
C THR A 53 57.88 -40.51 12.75
N GLN A 54 58.80 -39.72 13.29
CA GLN A 54 59.42 -38.58 12.61
C GLN A 54 60.94 -38.60 12.79
N ARG A 55 61.65 -38.68 11.65
CA ARG A 55 63.10 -38.63 11.62
C ARG A 55 63.60 -37.27 12.13
N GLY A 56 64.56 -37.30 13.05
CA GLY A 56 65.12 -36.10 13.68
C GLY A 56 64.32 -35.58 14.86
N HIS A 57 63.19 -36.19 15.22
CA HIS A 57 62.48 -35.87 16.47
C HIS A 57 63.29 -36.36 17.67
N LYS A 58 63.30 -35.57 18.75
CA LYS A 58 64.11 -35.82 19.96
C LYS A 58 63.66 -37.09 20.69
N ASP A 59 62.38 -37.39 20.66
CA ASP A 59 61.78 -38.60 21.23
C ASP A 59 60.65 -39.11 20.32
N ASN A 60 60.83 -40.25 19.66
CA ASN A 60 59.79 -40.81 18.78
C ASN A 60 58.65 -41.49 19.55
N VAL A 61 58.81 -41.76 20.85
CA VAL A 61 57.73 -42.27 21.69
C VAL A 61 56.63 -41.21 21.82
N GLU A 62 57.00 -39.94 21.98
CA GLU A 62 56.05 -38.83 22.01
C GLU A 62 55.27 -38.72 20.69
N VAL A 63 55.96 -38.79 19.55
CA VAL A 63 55.32 -38.73 18.22
C VAL A 63 54.34 -39.89 18.03
N PHE A 64 54.71 -41.08 18.49
CA PHE A 64 53.85 -42.25 18.44
C PHE A 64 52.61 -42.11 19.34
N LEU A 65 52.76 -41.62 20.57
CA LEU A 65 51.63 -41.35 21.48
C LEU A 65 50.72 -40.24 20.94
N GLN A 66 51.28 -39.19 20.33
CA GLN A 66 50.51 -38.16 19.63
C GLN A 66 49.76 -38.73 18.42
N ALA A 67 50.36 -39.67 17.68
CA ALA A 67 49.70 -40.36 16.58
C ALA A 67 48.51 -41.20 17.09
N ILE A 68 48.66 -41.88 18.22
CA ILE A 68 47.55 -42.60 18.89
C ILE A 68 46.45 -41.63 19.34
N GLY A 69 46.81 -40.47 19.89
CA GLY A 69 45.84 -39.41 20.21
C GLY A 69 45.08 -38.94 18.97
N LYS A 70 45.78 -38.70 17.85
CA LYS A 70 45.15 -38.35 16.57
C LYS A 70 44.24 -39.45 16.03
N LEU A 71 44.61 -40.72 16.21
CA LEU A 71 43.73 -41.84 15.85
C LEU A 71 42.43 -41.80 16.67
N TYR A 72 42.52 -41.46 17.96
CA TYR A 72 41.34 -41.28 18.82
C TYR A 72 40.48 -40.08 18.41
N ASP A 73 41.08 -38.93 18.13
CA ASP A 73 40.37 -37.71 17.70
C ASP A 73 39.60 -37.92 16.39
N VAL A 74 40.14 -38.74 15.48
CA VAL A 74 39.48 -39.10 14.21
C VAL A 74 38.38 -40.16 14.41
N GLY A 75 38.21 -40.68 15.63
CA GLY A 75 37.11 -41.56 16.02
C GLY A 75 37.47 -43.03 16.18
N LEU A 76 38.75 -43.41 16.01
CA LEU A 76 39.20 -44.77 16.31
C LEU A 76 39.33 -44.97 17.83
N GLN A 77 39.32 -46.22 18.29
CA GLN A 77 39.35 -46.55 19.73
C GLN A 77 40.61 -47.35 20.07
N PRO A 78 41.81 -46.74 20.07
CA PRO A 78 43.04 -47.44 20.42
C PRO A 78 43.03 -47.87 21.89
N ILE A 79 43.38 -49.13 22.15
CA ILE A 79 43.43 -49.71 23.50
C ILE A 79 44.79 -49.37 24.12
N ILE A 80 44.86 -48.20 24.76
CA ILE A 80 46.11 -47.65 25.32
C ILE A 80 46.69 -48.55 26.43
N SER A 81 45.86 -49.29 27.16
CA SER A 81 46.31 -50.17 28.24
C SER A 81 47.34 -51.21 27.81
N ASN A 82 47.33 -51.63 26.54
CA ASN A 82 48.30 -52.62 26.01
C ASN A 82 49.73 -52.08 25.90
N LEU A 83 49.92 -50.75 25.98
CA LEU A 83 51.24 -50.12 25.93
C LEU A 83 51.90 -50.00 27.31
N TYR A 84 51.13 -50.21 28.38
CA TYR A 84 51.58 -50.05 29.76
C TYR A 84 51.44 -51.36 30.54
N PRO A 85 52.16 -51.53 31.66
CA PRO A 85 51.95 -52.66 32.54
C PRO A 85 50.50 -52.72 33.06
N GLU A 86 50.01 -53.94 33.36
CA GLU A 86 48.67 -54.13 33.92
C GLU A 86 48.51 -53.39 35.26
N VAL A 87 47.36 -52.73 35.43
CA VAL A 87 47.01 -52.02 36.67
C VAL A 87 46.29 -52.99 37.61
N GLU A 88 46.77 -53.11 38.84
CA GLU A 88 46.13 -53.92 39.88
C GLU A 88 44.86 -53.25 40.41
N PHE A 89 43.71 -53.92 40.27
CA PHE A 89 42.43 -53.50 40.85
C PHE A 89 42.13 -54.31 42.13
N PRO A 90 41.46 -53.72 43.15
CA PRO A 90 40.84 -52.39 43.18
C PRO A 90 41.83 -51.24 43.39
N VAL A 91 41.49 -50.06 42.85
CA VAL A 91 42.30 -48.85 43.02
C VAL A 91 42.32 -48.35 44.46
N SER A 92 43.33 -47.53 44.81
CA SER A 92 43.49 -46.97 46.16
C SER A 92 42.34 -46.04 46.58
N ARG A 93 42.08 -45.94 47.89
CA ARG A 93 40.99 -45.13 48.48
C ARG A 93 41.08 -43.63 48.19
N GLY A 94 42.24 -43.12 47.78
CA GLY A 94 42.45 -41.70 47.44
C GLY A 94 42.36 -41.39 45.93
N THR A 95 42.00 -42.36 45.10
CA THR A 95 41.91 -42.18 43.64
C THR A 95 40.76 -41.20 43.31
N PRO A 96 41.00 -40.15 42.48
CA PRO A 96 39.99 -39.15 42.15
C PRO A 96 38.70 -39.75 41.55
N MET A 97 37.55 -39.15 41.88
CA MET A 97 36.26 -39.54 41.30
C MET A 97 36.17 -39.11 39.83
N ILE A 98 35.64 -39.99 38.97
CA ILE A 98 35.41 -39.70 37.55
C ILE A 98 34.11 -38.90 37.34
N SER A 99 33.08 -39.15 38.15
CA SER A 99 31.75 -38.55 37.94
C SER A 99 31.71 -37.02 37.86
N PRO A 100 32.51 -36.23 38.63
CA PRO A 100 32.50 -34.77 38.52
C PRO A 100 33.18 -34.23 37.26
N LEU A 101 33.97 -35.05 36.55
CA LEU A 101 34.70 -34.68 35.34
C LEU A 101 33.87 -34.90 34.08
N VAL A 102 32.82 -35.71 34.14
CA VAL A 102 31.90 -35.97 33.02
C VAL A 102 30.83 -34.87 33.00
N ARG A 103 30.89 -33.99 32.00
CA ARG A 103 29.89 -32.96 31.75
C ARG A 103 28.99 -33.39 30.59
N TRP A 104 27.72 -33.02 30.68
CA TRP A 104 26.73 -33.20 29.63
C TRP A 104 26.37 -31.84 29.05
N GLU A 105 25.87 -31.80 27.81
CA GLU A 105 25.30 -30.58 27.23
C GLU A 105 23.90 -30.37 27.80
N HIS A 106 23.77 -29.44 28.74
CA HIS A 106 22.51 -29.08 29.39
C HIS A 106 21.96 -27.73 28.89
N SER A 107 22.30 -27.32 27.66
CA SER A 107 21.77 -26.09 27.06
C SER A 107 20.26 -26.12 26.84
N ASP A 108 19.70 -27.31 26.65
CA ASP A 108 18.29 -27.50 26.35
C ASP A 108 17.51 -27.78 27.64
N ASP A 109 16.55 -26.91 27.94
CA ASP A 109 15.61 -27.12 29.05
C ASP A 109 14.54 -28.15 28.64
N TRP A 110 14.31 -29.14 29.50
CA TRP A 110 13.27 -30.15 29.29
C TRP A 110 12.01 -29.83 30.09
N TYR A 111 10.86 -30.19 29.55
CA TYR A 111 9.57 -30.03 30.22
C TYR A 111 9.53 -30.76 31.57
N VAL A 112 9.41 -29.99 32.64
CA VAL A 112 9.08 -30.50 33.97
C VAL A 112 7.58 -30.32 34.16
N THR A 113 6.84 -31.42 34.33
CA THR A 113 5.39 -31.38 34.54
C THR A 113 5.07 -30.61 35.84
N SER A 114 4.59 -29.38 35.73
CA SER A 114 4.09 -28.61 36.87
C SER A 114 2.57 -28.79 36.99
N TYR A 115 2.08 -29.32 38.10
CA TYR A 115 0.65 -29.36 38.39
C TYR A 115 0.18 -27.95 38.78
N ARG A 116 -0.28 -27.16 37.81
CA ARG A 116 -0.98 -25.89 38.08
C ARG A 116 -2.45 -26.20 38.40
N MET A 117 -2.82 -26.29 39.68
CA MET A 117 -4.22 -26.07 40.04
C MET A 117 -4.55 -24.61 39.76
N GLN A 118 -5.63 -24.31 39.05
CA GLN A 118 -6.09 -22.92 38.89
C GLN A 118 -6.39 -22.34 40.27
N GLU A 119 -5.51 -21.48 40.77
CA GLU A 119 -5.67 -20.84 42.07
C GLU A 119 -6.89 -19.93 42.04
N LYS A 120 -7.81 -20.14 42.97
CA LYS A 120 -8.96 -19.24 43.14
C LYS A 120 -8.47 -17.88 43.61
N ILE A 121 -8.56 -16.88 42.76
CA ILE A 121 -8.12 -15.52 43.10
C ILE A 121 -9.12 -14.83 44.03
N THR A 122 -8.59 -14.22 45.10
CA THR A 122 -9.38 -13.46 46.07
C THR A 122 -9.57 -12.00 45.63
N SER A 123 -8.55 -11.42 44.99
CA SER A 123 -8.62 -10.13 44.30
C SER A 123 -9.22 -10.29 42.90
N GLY A 124 -9.99 -9.30 42.45
CA GLY A 124 -10.45 -9.22 41.05
C GLY A 124 -9.43 -8.59 40.11
N GLU A 125 -8.25 -8.23 40.64
CA GLU A 125 -7.12 -7.71 39.89
C GLU A 125 -6.12 -8.83 39.56
N ARG A 126 -5.66 -8.86 38.31
CA ARG A 126 -4.69 -9.82 37.78
C ARG A 126 -3.75 -9.10 36.82
N VAL A 127 -2.45 -9.17 37.08
CA VAL A 127 -1.40 -8.72 36.14
C VAL A 127 -0.90 -9.93 35.36
N MET A 128 -0.72 -9.79 34.06
CA MET A 128 -0.20 -10.83 33.19
C MET A 128 0.73 -10.27 32.12
N GLU A 129 1.62 -11.12 31.65
CA GLU A 129 2.59 -10.84 30.60
C GLU A 129 2.18 -11.61 29.34
N LEU A 130 1.95 -10.90 28.23
CA LEU A 130 1.60 -11.48 26.94
C LEU A 130 2.80 -11.40 26.00
N THR A 131 3.19 -12.53 25.40
CA THR A 131 4.22 -12.58 24.36
C THR A 131 3.86 -13.61 23.29
N LEU A 132 4.21 -13.31 22.03
CA LEU A 132 4.07 -14.28 20.93
C LEU A 132 5.10 -15.43 21.00
N ALA A 133 6.07 -15.37 21.92
CA ALA A 133 6.99 -16.47 22.19
C ALA A 133 6.36 -17.59 23.01
N ASP A 134 5.23 -17.34 23.67
CA ASP A 134 4.47 -18.31 24.44
C ASP A 134 3.51 -19.08 23.52
N GLU A 135 3.55 -20.42 23.57
CA GLU A 135 2.71 -21.30 22.74
C GLU A 135 1.21 -21.04 22.97
N ASP A 136 0.80 -20.66 24.19
CA ASP A 136 -0.58 -20.36 24.52
C ASP A 136 -1.12 -19.11 23.78
N TYR A 137 -0.24 -18.19 23.35
CA TYR A 137 -0.60 -16.93 22.69
C TYR A 137 -0.05 -16.80 21.26
N GLU A 138 0.75 -17.77 20.77
CA GLU A 138 1.34 -17.76 19.42
C GLU A 138 0.29 -17.53 18.32
N TYR A 139 -0.90 -18.12 18.48
CA TYR A 139 -2.00 -17.97 17.53
C TYR A 139 -2.39 -16.51 17.28
N MET A 140 -2.20 -15.61 18.26
CA MET A 140 -2.47 -14.17 18.14
C MET A 140 -1.59 -13.51 17.07
N GLY A 141 -0.44 -14.11 16.75
CA GLY A 141 0.40 -13.70 15.62
C GLY A 141 -0.32 -13.78 14.26
N GLY A 142 -1.43 -14.51 14.17
CA GLY A 142 -2.28 -14.57 12.99
C GLY A 142 -3.25 -13.40 12.82
N HIS A 143 -3.41 -12.54 13.83
CA HIS A 143 -4.31 -11.38 13.80
C HIS A 143 -3.58 -10.12 13.30
N VAL A 144 -3.19 -10.15 12.03
CA VAL A 144 -2.45 -9.06 11.38
C VAL A 144 -3.41 -8.05 10.74
N ILE A 145 -3.36 -6.80 11.20
CA ILE A 145 -4.16 -5.69 10.69
C ILE A 145 -3.24 -4.56 10.24
N ASP A 146 -3.25 -4.23 8.96
CA ASP A 146 -2.40 -3.20 8.33
C ASP A 146 -0.90 -3.37 8.65
N GLY A 147 -0.43 -4.62 8.64
CA GLY A 147 0.96 -5.01 8.90
C GLY A 147 1.35 -5.07 10.37
N ARG A 148 0.41 -4.96 11.31
CA ARG A 148 0.66 -5.06 12.76
C ARG A 148 -0.11 -6.23 13.37
N ASN A 149 0.53 -6.92 14.29
CA ASN A 149 -0.12 -7.92 15.14
C ASN A 149 -0.86 -7.18 16.25
N LEU A 150 -2.15 -6.91 16.03
CA LEU A 150 -2.99 -6.26 17.03
C LEU A 150 -3.58 -7.33 17.94
N LEU A 151 -3.67 -7.07 19.24
CA LEU A 151 -4.40 -7.95 20.14
C LEU A 151 -5.89 -7.95 19.74
N PRO A 152 -6.50 -9.11 19.44
CA PRO A 152 -7.89 -9.18 19.01
C PRO A 152 -8.83 -8.59 20.05
N ALA A 153 -9.89 -7.91 19.61
CA ALA A 153 -10.93 -7.38 20.50
C ALA A 153 -11.53 -8.49 21.38
N THR A 154 -11.73 -9.66 20.79
CA THR A 154 -12.23 -10.88 21.46
C THR A 154 -11.20 -11.49 22.42
N GLY A 155 -9.91 -11.20 22.24
CA GLY A 155 -8.82 -11.60 23.12
C GLY A 155 -8.96 -10.96 24.50
N TYR A 156 -9.18 -9.64 24.57
CA TYR A 156 -9.43 -8.95 25.85
C TYR A 156 -10.62 -9.56 26.61
N LEU A 157 -11.70 -9.86 25.89
CA LEU A 157 -12.91 -10.43 26.49
C LEU A 157 -12.67 -11.84 27.01
N ALA A 158 -11.89 -12.66 26.30
CA ALA A 158 -11.51 -13.98 26.77
C ALA A 158 -10.64 -13.91 28.04
N LEU A 159 -9.70 -12.97 28.14
CA LEU A 159 -8.89 -12.78 29.34
C LEU A 159 -9.71 -12.33 30.56
N ILE A 160 -10.69 -11.45 30.35
CA ILE A 160 -11.65 -11.06 31.40
C ILE A 160 -12.55 -12.23 31.79
N TRP A 161 -13.01 -13.02 30.82
CA TRP A 161 -13.81 -14.21 31.07
C TRP A 161 -13.04 -15.26 31.86
N GLU A 162 -11.75 -15.48 31.53
CA GLU A 162 -10.85 -16.33 32.30
C GLU A 162 -10.72 -15.86 33.76
N THR A 163 -10.57 -14.55 33.96
CA THR A 163 -10.50 -13.93 35.29
C THR A 163 -11.80 -14.17 36.09
N VAL A 164 -12.97 -14.08 35.45
CA VAL A 164 -14.26 -14.42 36.08
C VAL A 164 -14.32 -15.89 36.49
N GLY A 165 -13.82 -16.81 35.65
CA GLY A 165 -13.69 -18.23 35.99
C GLY A 165 -12.80 -18.45 37.22
N MET A 166 -11.62 -17.83 37.25
CA MET A 166 -10.68 -17.88 38.37
C MET A 166 -11.27 -17.34 39.68
N MET A 167 -12.04 -16.24 39.64
CA MET A 167 -12.72 -15.68 40.81
C MET A 167 -13.76 -16.65 41.39
N ARG A 168 -14.36 -17.49 40.53
CA ARG A 168 -15.33 -18.53 40.92
C ARG A 168 -14.66 -19.83 41.35
N GLY A 169 -13.45 -20.09 40.86
CA GLY A 169 -12.78 -21.40 40.99
C GLY A 169 -13.34 -22.44 40.02
N GLU A 170 -13.87 -21.99 38.88
CA GLU A 170 -14.44 -22.81 37.81
C GLU A 170 -13.62 -22.57 36.52
N MET A 171 -13.46 -23.59 35.68
CA MET A 171 -12.86 -23.41 34.35
C MET A 171 -13.74 -22.44 33.54
N TYR A 172 -13.16 -21.40 32.94
CA TYR A 172 -13.94 -20.38 32.23
C TYR A 172 -14.81 -20.97 31.11
N THR A 173 -14.34 -22.06 30.46
CA THR A 173 -15.07 -22.83 29.44
C THR A 173 -16.38 -23.45 29.94
N GLU A 174 -16.61 -23.50 31.25
CA GLU A 174 -17.85 -24.00 31.87
C GLU A 174 -18.75 -22.88 32.40
N VAL A 175 -18.26 -21.63 32.39
CA VAL A 175 -18.93 -20.46 32.98
C VAL A 175 -19.64 -19.66 31.89
N PRO A 176 -20.98 -19.73 31.76
CA PRO A 176 -21.72 -18.86 30.85
C PRO A 176 -21.69 -17.40 31.33
N VAL A 177 -21.37 -16.49 30.43
CA VAL A 177 -21.19 -15.06 30.73
C VAL A 177 -21.94 -14.16 29.76
N VAL A 178 -22.31 -12.99 30.25
CA VAL A 178 -22.83 -11.88 29.46
C VAL A 178 -21.95 -10.66 29.70
N PHE A 179 -21.49 -10.08 28.60
CA PHE A 179 -20.80 -8.79 28.55
C PHE A 179 -21.77 -7.70 28.10
N GLU A 180 -21.73 -6.55 28.75
CA GLU A 180 -22.61 -5.40 28.47
C GLU A 180 -21.77 -4.12 28.39
N ASP A 181 -22.13 -3.23 27.45
CA ASP A 181 -21.51 -1.92 27.22
C ASP A 181 -19.97 -1.96 27.14
N VAL A 182 -19.43 -2.92 26.38
CA VAL A 182 -18.00 -3.05 26.15
C VAL A 182 -17.54 -1.93 25.22
N LYS A 183 -16.49 -1.21 25.61
CA LYS A 183 -15.82 -0.17 24.82
C LYS A 183 -14.34 -0.49 24.67
N PHE A 184 -13.86 -0.50 23.42
CA PHE A 184 -12.45 -0.63 23.06
C PHE A 184 -11.89 0.76 22.79
N LEU A 185 -11.10 1.29 23.72
CA LEU A 185 -10.59 2.66 23.70
C LEU A 185 -9.33 2.77 22.83
N ARG A 186 -8.51 1.71 22.83
CA ARG A 186 -7.25 1.63 22.07
C ARG A 186 -7.00 0.20 21.61
N ALA A 187 -6.24 0.04 20.53
CA ALA A 187 -5.70 -1.25 20.11
C ALA A 187 -4.26 -1.41 20.59
N THR A 188 -3.96 -2.55 21.21
CA THR A 188 -2.62 -2.91 21.67
C THR A 188 -1.90 -3.76 20.63
N THR A 189 -0.59 -3.54 20.47
CA THR A 189 0.25 -4.31 19.53
C THR A 189 0.99 -5.39 20.31
N VAL A 190 0.95 -6.63 19.83
CA VAL A 190 1.65 -7.76 20.44
C VAL A 190 2.87 -8.11 19.60
N SER A 191 3.99 -8.40 20.25
CA SER A 191 5.23 -8.77 19.58
C SER A 191 5.89 -9.97 20.27
N LYS A 192 7.14 -10.29 19.89
CA LYS A 192 7.94 -11.27 20.61
C LYS A 192 8.44 -10.74 21.95
N GLU A 193 8.49 -9.41 22.11
CA GLU A 193 8.77 -8.79 23.39
C GLU A 193 7.54 -8.88 24.29
N PRO A 194 7.74 -9.15 25.58
CA PRO A 194 6.65 -9.27 26.53
C PRO A 194 5.93 -7.94 26.77
N LEU A 195 4.62 -8.05 26.90
CA LEU A 195 3.70 -6.95 27.14
C LEU A 195 2.94 -7.17 28.44
N GLU A 196 3.09 -6.25 29.39
CA GLU A 196 2.34 -6.31 30.65
C GLU A 196 0.95 -5.69 30.52
N ILE A 197 -0.08 -6.44 30.92
CA ILE A 197 -1.47 -6.00 30.97
C ILE A 197 -2.06 -6.28 32.36
N THR A 198 -2.79 -5.31 32.89
CA THR A 198 -3.54 -5.44 34.15
C THR A 198 -5.03 -5.59 33.84
N LEU A 199 -5.63 -6.64 34.37
CA LEU A 199 -7.06 -6.94 34.29
C LEU A 199 -7.70 -6.67 35.65
N MET A 200 -8.81 -5.94 35.68
CA MET A 200 -9.53 -5.64 36.90
C MET A 200 -11.02 -5.96 36.73
N VAL A 201 -11.60 -6.73 37.64
CA VAL A 201 -13.04 -7.07 37.67
C VAL A 201 -13.62 -6.79 39.06
N GLN A 202 -14.58 -5.88 39.13
CA GLN A 202 -15.27 -5.52 40.38
C GLN A 202 -16.37 -6.53 40.71
N LYS A 203 -16.24 -7.25 41.84
CA LYS A 203 -17.19 -8.30 42.25
C LYS A 203 -18.65 -7.83 42.42
N GLY A 204 -18.86 -6.61 42.89
CA GLY A 204 -20.21 -6.10 43.18
C GLY A 204 -20.97 -5.62 41.95
N THR A 205 -20.30 -4.85 41.09
CA THR A 205 -20.91 -4.21 39.91
C THR A 205 -20.74 -5.03 38.63
N GLY A 206 -19.77 -5.96 38.60
CA GLY A 206 -19.35 -6.63 37.37
C GLY A 206 -18.56 -5.73 36.42
N ARG A 207 -18.25 -4.48 36.81
CA ARG A 207 -17.47 -3.56 35.97
C ARG A 207 -16.05 -4.09 35.84
N PHE A 208 -15.55 -4.16 34.61
CA PHE A 208 -14.18 -4.53 34.33
C PHE A 208 -13.42 -3.44 33.57
N GLU A 209 -12.11 -3.47 33.73
CA GLU A 209 -11.17 -2.59 33.06
C GLU A 209 -9.90 -3.37 32.71
N VAL A 210 -9.38 -3.12 31.51
CA VAL A 210 -8.09 -3.64 31.03
C VAL A 210 -7.15 -2.46 30.85
N VAL A 211 -5.99 -2.51 31.48
CA VAL A 211 -5.01 -1.42 31.54
C VAL A 211 -3.68 -1.87 30.95
N GLU A 212 -3.07 -1.03 30.11
CA GLU A 212 -1.74 -1.22 29.52
C GLU A 212 -0.91 0.03 29.80
N GLY A 213 0.22 -0.10 30.50
CA GLY A 213 1.09 1.04 30.84
C GLY A 213 0.37 2.15 31.64
N GLY A 214 -0.58 1.79 32.50
CA GLY A 214 -1.38 2.73 33.29
C GLY A 214 -2.53 3.42 32.54
N VAL A 215 -2.80 3.06 31.28
CA VAL A 215 -3.90 3.62 30.48
C VAL A 215 -4.95 2.55 30.19
N ALA A 216 -6.22 2.89 30.38
CA ALA A 216 -7.35 2.02 30.07
C ALA A 216 -7.43 1.74 28.56
N VAL A 217 -7.49 0.45 28.21
CA VAL A 217 -7.60 -0.05 26.83
C VAL A 217 -9.01 -0.55 26.55
N VAL A 218 -9.62 -1.27 27.49
CA VAL A 218 -10.97 -1.81 27.37
C VAL A 218 -11.74 -1.62 28.67
N THR A 219 -13.00 -1.24 28.58
CA THR A 219 -13.90 -1.12 29.73
C THR A 219 -15.25 -1.74 29.42
N GLY A 220 -15.95 -2.28 30.41
CA GLY A 220 -17.32 -2.76 30.24
C GLY A 220 -17.87 -3.41 31.50
N PHE A 221 -18.94 -4.18 31.35
CA PHE A 221 -19.52 -4.99 32.42
C PHE A 221 -19.51 -6.46 32.03
N VAL A 222 -19.25 -7.34 33.00
CA VAL A 222 -19.31 -8.79 32.85
C VAL A 222 -20.07 -9.41 34.02
N ARG A 223 -20.97 -10.33 33.71
CA ARG A 223 -21.73 -11.10 34.71
C ARG A 223 -21.91 -12.55 34.29
N HIS A 224 -21.87 -13.45 35.26
CA HIS A 224 -22.26 -14.84 35.07
C HIS A 224 -23.80 -14.98 35.06
N VAL A 225 -24.34 -15.84 34.20
CA VAL A 225 -25.79 -16.02 34.03
C VAL A 225 -26.16 -17.49 34.04
N GLN A 226 -27.16 -17.89 34.84
CA GLN A 226 -27.59 -19.30 34.91
C GLN A 226 -28.31 -19.77 33.63
N ASN A 227 -29.09 -18.89 32.99
CA ASN A 227 -29.85 -19.18 31.78
C ASN A 227 -29.54 -18.17 30.67
N PRO A 228 -28.41 -18.32 29.95
CA PRO A 228 -27.99 -17.39 28.91
C PRO A 228 -28.97 -17.32 27.72
N LYS A 229 -29.81 -18.33 27.48
CA LYS A 229 -30.82 -18.31 26.39
C LYS A 229 -31.87 -17.22 26.55
N GLN A 230 -32.21 -16.84 27.78
CA GLN A 230 -33.15 -15.73 28.03
C GLN A 230 -32.57 -14.35 27.68
N GLU A 231 -31.24 -14.25 27.59
CA GLU A 231 -30.53 -13.01 27.29
C GLU A 231 -30.33 -12.80 25.79
N GLN A 232 -30.57 -13.85 24.99
CA GLN A 232 -30.45 -13.86 23.53
C GLN A 232 -31.78 -13.48 22.86
N ILE A 233 -31.68 -12.79 21.73
CA ILE A 233 -32.86 -12.51 20.89
C ILE A 233 -33.01 -13.57 19.80
N ILE A 234 -34.27 -13.85 19.43
CA ILE A 234 -34.60 -14.66 18.26
C ILE A 234 -34.90 -13.70 17.12
N PHE A 235 -34.26 -13.89 15.98
CA PHE A 235 -34.50 -13.13 14.77
C PHE A 235 -34.60 -14.09 13.57
N PRO A 236 -35.39 -13.75 12.54
CA PRO A 236 -35.53 -14.59 11.37
C PRO A 236 -34.16 -14.76 10.72
N HIS A 237 -33.73 -16.01 10.60
CA HIS A 237 -32.56 -16.35 9.80
C HIS A 237 -32.97 -16.14 8.33
N SER A 238 -32.09 -15.59 7.49
CA SER A 238 -32.33 -15.56 6.04
C SER A 238 -32.64 -16.98 5.55
N SER A 239 -33.47 -17.12 4.52
CA SER A 239 -33.97 -18.43 4.08
C SER A 239 -32.81 -19.43 3.94
N GLU A 240 -32.97 -20.63 4.51
CA GLU A 240 -31.93 -21.68 4.49
C GLU A 240 -31.45 -22.00 3.06
N ASP A 241 -32.28 -21.73 2.06
CA ASP A 241 -32.04 -21.95 0.62
C ASP A 241 -31.05 -20.98 -0.05
N GLU A 242 -30.61 -19.89 0.60
CA GLU A 242 -29.64 -18.98 -0.02
C GLU A 242 -28.24 -19.64 -0.10
N PRO A 243 -27.64 -19.71 -1.30
CA PRO A 243 -26.35 -20.37 -1.51
C PRO A 243 -25.19 -19.54 -0.97
N GLU A 244 -24.29 -20.19 -0.24
CA GLU A 244 -23.02 -19.61 0.22
C GLU A 244 -22.00 -19.63 -0.94
N GLU A 245 -22.09 -18.64 -1.82
CA GLU A 245 -21.31 -18.60 -3.06
C GLU A 245 -19.82 -18.26 -2.86
N MET A 246 -19.43 -17.61 -1.75
CA MET A 246 -18.04 -17.24 -1.45
C MET A 246 -17.36 -18.32 -0.62
N ASP A 247 -16.18 -18.77 -1.03
CA ASP A 247 -15.32 -19.67 -0.25
C ASP A 247 -14.34 -18.91 0.66
N THR A 248 -13.55 -19.64 1.46
CA THR A 248 -12.49 -19.06 2.30
C THR A 248 -11.54 -18.15 1.53
N LYS A 249 -11.15 -18.53 0.30
CA LYS A 249 -10.18 -17.74 -0.49
C LYS A 249 -10.81 -16.41 -0.92
N ASP A 250 -12.06 -16.44 -1.36
CA ASP A 250 -12.82 -15.26 -1.76
C ASP A 250 -13.03 -14.28 -0.59
N VAL A 251 -13.41 -14.80 0.58
CA VAL A 251 -13.64 -13.98 1.79
C VAL A 251 -12.34 -13.30 2.24
N TYR A 252 -11.26 -14.05 2.42
CA TYR A 252 -10.01 -13.47 2.90
C TYR A 252 -9.26 -12.67 1.84
N LYS A 253 -9.55 -12.87 0.54
CA LYS A 253 -9.16 -11.94 -0.51
C LYS A 253 -9.84 -10.59 -0.32
N GLU A 254 -11.14 -10.59 -0.03
CA GLU A 254 -11.87 -9.34 0.19
C GLU A 254 -11.38 -8.59 1.44
N LEU A 255 -11.19 -9.31 2.54
CA LEU A 255 -10.68 -8.72 3.78
C LEU A 255 -9.24 -8.20 3.60
N ARG A 256 -8.37 -8.93 2.88
CA ARG A 256 -7.01 -8.46 2.57
C ARG A 256 -7.01 -7.14 1.81
N LEU A 257 -7.90 -6.99 0.83
CA LEU A 257 -8.03 -5.74 0.06
C LEU A 257 -8.46 -4.53 0.91
N ARG A 258 -9.16 -4.77 2.02
CA ARG A 258 -9.53 -3.73 3.00
C ARG A 258 -8.41 -3.41 4.01
N GLY A 259 -7.38 -4.27 4.08
CA GLY A 259 -6.21 -4.12 4.97
C GLY A 259 -6.11 -5.17 6.08
N TYR A 260 -6.99 -6.17 6.13
CA TYR A 260 -6.91 -7.26 7.11
C TYR A 260 -6.07 -8.41 6.55
N GLN A 261 -4.87 -8.63 7.09
CA GLN A 261 -3.96 -9.69 6.65
C GLN A 261 -4.02 -10.92 7.57
N TYR A 262 -5.25 -11.35 7.92
CA TYR A 262 -5.46 -12.53 8.76
C TYR A 262 -4.69 -13.76 8.24
N SER A 263 -4.13 -14.53 9.17
CA SER A 263 -3.42 -15.79 8.91
C SER A 263 -3.66 -16.82 10.03
N GLY A 264 -3.27 -18.07 9.78
CA GLY A 264 -3.46 -19.16 10.74
C GLY A 264 -4.93 -19.36 11.12
N LEU A 265 -5.19 -19.53 12.43
CA LEU A 265 -6.51 -19.79 12.99
C LEU A 265 -7.53 -18.66 12.79
N PHE A 266 -7.08 -17.44 12.50
CA PHE A 266 -7.98 -16.32 12.20
C PHE A 266 -8.63 -16.42 10.81
N LYS A 267 -8.20 -17.39 9.97
CA LYS A 267 -8.87 -17.75 8.72
C LYS A 267 -10.00 -18.79 8.91
N GLY A 268 -10.90 -18.53 9.86
CA GLY A 268 -11.95 -19.49 10.23
C GLY A 268 -13.23 -19.47 9.39
N ILE A 269 -13.43 -18.49 8.49
CA ILE A 269 -14.63 -18.48 7.61
C ILE A 269 -14.44 -19.48 6.47
N LYS A 270 -15.26 -20.55 6.46
CA LYS A 270 -15.25 -21.58 5.41
C LYS A 270 -15.99 -21.11 4.16
N SER A 271 -17.17 -20.52 4.34
CA SER A 271 -18.00 -20.01 3.26
C SER A 271 -18.94 -18.90 3.72
N ALA A 272 -19.38 -18.07 2.78
CA ALA A 272 -20.27 -16.94 3.04
C ALA A 272 -21.19 -16.64 1.85
N THR A 273 -22.32 -16.01 2.14
CA THR A 273 -23.20 -15.35 1.16
C THR A 273 -22.56 -14.05 0.65
N THR A 274 -22.97 -13.59 -0.53
CA THR A 274 -22.39 -12.39 -1.17
C THR A 274 -22.69 -11.08 -0.45
N ASP A 275 -23.66 -11.04 0.46
CA ASP A 275 -23.94 -9.89 1.32
C ASP A 275 -23.47 -10.07 2.77
N GLY A 276 -22.85 -11.21 3.10
CA GLY A 276 -22.36 -11.50 4.45
C GLY A 276 -23.47 -11.79 5.47
N SER A 277 -24.72 -11.98 5.04
CA SER A 277 -25.87 -12.27 5.92
C SER A 277 -25.80 -13.66 6.57
N LYS A 278 -25.19 -14.62 5.88
CA LYS A 278 -25.04 -16.02 6.30
C LYS A 278 -23.67 -16.58 5.90
N GLY A 279 -23.12 -17.48 6.71
CA GLY A 279 -21.90 -18.23 6.39
C GLY A 279 -21.69 -19.45 7.26
N THR A 280 -20.52 -20.08 7.09
CA THR A 280 -20.05 -21.24 7.85
C THR A 280 -18.67 -20.96 8.44
N LEU A 281 -18.50 -21.23 9.73
CA LEU A 281 -17.29 -21.02 10.52
C LEU A 281 -16.69 -22.35 10.98
N ASN A 282 -15.37 -22.47 10.89
CA ASN A 282 -14.63 -23.61 11.44
C ASN A 282 -14.34 -23.39 12.93
N TRP A 283 -14.55 -24.42 13.73
CA TRP A 283 -14.17 -24.44 15.13
C TRP A 283 -12.81 -25.12 15.34
N SER A 284 -11.87 -24.41 15.95
CA SER A 284 -10.49 -24.89 16.21
C SER A 284 -10.13 -24.91 17.70
N ASN A 285 -11.10 -25.20 18.58
CA ASN A 285 -10.94 -25.19 20.04
C ASN A 285 -10.42 -23.85 20.61
N ASN A 286 -10.67 -22.74 19.92
CA ASN A 286 -10.22 -21.42 20.33
C ASN A 286 -11.39 -20.42 20.25
N TRP A 287 -11.84 -19.95 21.42
CA TRP A 287 -12.96 -19.01 21.53
C TRP A 287 -12.63 -17.63 20.96
N VAL A 288 -11.38 -17.18 21.07
CA VAL A 288 -10.94 -15.86 20.59
C VAL A 288 -11.08 -15.79 19.07
N THR A 289 -10.58 -16.80 18.36
CA THR A 289 -10.64 -16.86 16.89
C THR A 289 -12.06 -17.10 16.40
N PHE A 290 -12.85 -17.91 17.10
CA PHE A 290 -14.26 -18.15 16.75
C PHE A 290 -15.11 -16.88 16.89
N MET A 291 -14.97 -16.14 18.00
CA MET A 291 -15.67 -14.86 18.15
C MET A 291 -15.15 -13.82 17.15
N ASP A 292 -13.85 -13.82 16.84
CA ASP A 292 -13.30 -12.87 15.87
C ASP A 292 -13.82 -13.12 14.46
N THR A 293 -13.97 -14.39 14.04
CA THR A 293 -14.55 -14.71 12.73
C THR A 293 -16.02 -14.31 12.63
N MET A 294 -16.75 -14.25 13.73
CA MET A 294 -18.09 -13.62 13.78
C MET A 294 -18.02 -12.11 13.53
N LEU A 295 -17.03 -11.40 14.09
CA LEU A 295 -16.80 -9.98 13.79
C LEU A 295 -16.41 -9.77 12.32
N GLN A 296 -15.56 -10.65 11.79
CA GLN A 296 -15.16 -10.64 10.37
C GLN A 296 -16.37 -10.79 9.43
N MET A 297 -17.35 -11.63 9.76
CA MET A 297 -18.58 -11.79 8.98
C MET A 297 -19.41 -10.51 8.94
N GLU A 298 -19.53 -9.79 10.05
CA GLU A 298 -20.24 -8.50 10.06
C GLU A 298 -19.51 -7.45 9.22
N ILE A 299 -18.18 -7.38 9.36
CA ILE A 299 -17.33 -6.49 8.55
C ILE A 299 -17.46 -6.82 7.07
N LEU A 300 -17.50 -8.10 6.68
CA LEU A 300 -17.63 -8.55 5.29
C LEU A 300 -18.87 -7.94 4.61
N GLY A 301 -20.01 -7.91 5.32
CA GLY A 301 -21.28 -7.36 4.83
C GLY A 301 -21.31 -5.84 4.66
N MET A 302 -20.33 -5.10 5.17
CA MET A 302 -20.25 -3.64 5.02
C MET A 302 -19.77 -3.24 3.62
N ASP A 303 -20.45 -2.27 2.99
CA ASP A 303 -20.02 -1.66 1.73
C ASP A 303 -18.90 -0.62 1.95
N THR A 304 -17.69 -1.08 2.24
CA THR A 304 -16.52 -0.22 2.48
C THR A 304 -15.22 -0.87 1.99
N ARG A 305 -14.28 -0.03 1.54
CA ARG A 305 -12.88 -0.42 1.31
C ARG A 305 -11.94 0.13 2.39
N ASN A 306 -12.50 0.84 3.35
CA ASN A 306 -11.75 1.33 4.48
C ASN A 306 -11.49 0.18 5.45
N LEU A 307 -10.41 0.34 6.20
CA LEU A 307 -10.07 -0.54 7.30
C LEU A 307 -10.86 -0.11 8.53
N SER A 308 -11.59 -1.04 9.15
CA SER A 308 -12.42 -0.78 10.32
C SER A 308 -11.99 -1.65 11.50
N VAL A 309 -12.08 -1.11 12.71
CA VAL A 309 -11.81 -1.87 13.94
C VAL A 309 -12.99 -1.77 14.90
N PRO A 310 -13.29 -2.83 15.67
CA PRO A 310 -14.30 -2.78 16.72
C PRO A 310 -13.98 -1.71 17.76
N VAL A 311 -14.97 -0.89 18.12
CA VAL A 311 -14.86 0.13 19.18
C VAL A 311 -15.87 -0.06 20.30
N ALA A 312 -16.98 -0.75 20.04
CA ALA A 312 -17.91 -1.11 21.09
C ALA A 312 -18.72 -2.35 20.75
N ILE A 313 -19.13 -3.09 21.78
CA ILE A 313 -20.13 -4.15 21.70
C ILE A 313 -21.18 -3.85 22.77
N GLN A 314 -22.43 -3.66 22.34
CA GLN A 314 -23.53 -3.39 23.27
C GLN A 314 -23.77 -4.58 24.20
N LYS A 315 -23.86 -5.79 23.64
CA LYS A 315 -24.07 -7.01 24.42
C LYS A 315 -23.45 -8.22 23.73
N LEU A 316 -22.70 -9.02 24.48
CA LEU A 316 -22.17 -10.31 24.04
C LEU A 316 -22.62 -11.39 25.03
N THR A 317 -23.31 -12.41 24.53
CA THR A 317 -23.77 -13.55 25.34
C THR A 317 -23.02 -14.80 24.91
N ILE A 318 -22.41 -15.50 25.87
CA ILE A 318 -21.69 -16.76 25.66
C ILE A 318 -22.38 -17.87 26.46
N ASP A 319 -23.05 -18.78 25.75
CA ASP A 319 -23.62 -20.01 26.28
C ASP A 319 -22.69 -21.20 25.99
N THR A 320 -21.80 -21.48 26.94
CA THR A 320 -20.85 -22.59 26.86
C THR A 320 -21.53 -23.95 26.76
N LYS A 321 -22.64 -24.15 27.47
CA LYS A 321 -23.33 -25.43 27.54
C LYS A 321 -23.96 -25.79 26.20
N THR A 322 -24.67 -24.85 25.59
CA THR A 322 -25.28 -25.06 24.27
C THR A 322 -24.20 -25.22 23.19
N HIS A 323 -23.15 -24.42 23.23
CA HIS A 323 -22.05 -24.53 22.27
C HIS A 323 -21.34 -25.90 22.36
N LEU A 324 -20.99 -26.36 23.56
CA LEU A 324 -20.36 -27.66 23.77
C LEU A 324 -21.29 -28.83 23.42
N GLN A 325 -22.60 -28.69 23.65
CA GLN A 325 -23.57 -29.69 23.23
C GLN A 325 -23.58 -29.84 21.70
N GLN A 326 -23.61 -28.72 20.97
CA GLN A 326 -23.53 -28.74 19.50
C GLN A 326 -22.23 -29.37 18.99
N ILE A 327 -21.10 -29.10 19.65
CA ILE A 327 -19.82 -29.76 19.30
C ILE A 327 -19.89 -31.28 19.49
N ARG A 328 -20.52 -31.76 20.57
CA ARG A 328 -20.67 -33.20 20.85
C ARG A 328 -21.59 -33.90 19.85
N ASP A 329 -22.56 -33.17 19.31
CA ASP A 329 -23.49 -33.67 18.31
C ASP A 329 -22.89 -33.69 16.89
N MET A 330 -21.75 -33.02 16.67
CA MET A 330 -21.02 -32.96 15.40
C MET A 330 -19.95 -34.07 15.28
N PRO A 331 -19.71 -34.60 14.07
CA PRO A 331 -18.60 -35.53 13.83
C PRO A 331 -17.23 -34.84 14.04
N ASP A 332 -16.25 -35.59 14.54
CA ASP A 332 -14.93 -35.03 14.90
C ASP A 332 -14.16 -34.42 13.71
N GLU A 333 -14.45 -34.86 12.49
CA GLU A 333 -13.81 -34.40 11.25
C GLU A 333 -14.44 -33.10 10.68
N GLU A 334 -15.65 -32.71 11.11
CA GLU A 334 -16.38 -31.53 10.59
C GLU A 334 -17.03 -30.69 11.71
N LYS A 335 -16.20 -30.04 12.54
CA LYS A 335 -16.67 -29.10 13.57
C LYS A 335 -16.95 -27.72 12.97
N GLU A 336 -18.14 -27.57 12.40
CA GLU A 336 -18.57 -26.38 11.66
C GLU A 336 -19.83 -25.76 12.25
N PHE A 337 -19.84 -24.44 12.36
CA PHE A 337 -20.98 -23.68 12.84
C PHE A 337 -21.55 -22.78 11.76
N LYS A 338 -22.88 -22.74 11.64
CA LYS A 338 -23.55 -21.69 10.87
C LYS A 338 -23.49 -20.37 11.61
N VAL A 339 -23.25 -19.29 10.87
CA VAL A 339 -23.27 -17.92 11.37
C VAL A 339 -24.28 -17.11 10.59
N TYR A 340 -25.06 -16.32 11.32
CA TYR A 340 -26.09 -15.44 10.77
C TYR A 340 -25.84 -14.01 11.25
N THR A 341 -25.86 -13.06 10.32
CA THR A 341 -25.78 -11.63 10.58
C THR A 341 -27.09 -10.96 10.16
N SER A 342 -27.61 -10.06 11.00
CA SER A 342 -28.80 -9.25 10.68
C SER A 342 -28.47 -7.80 10.89
N SER A 343 -28.37 -7.05 9.80
CA SER A 343 -28.13 -5.59 9.83
C SER A 343 -29.31 -4.82 10.43
N GLU A 344 -30.53 -5.33 10.29
CA GLU A 344 -31.76 -4.73 10.86
C GLU A 344 -31.77 -4.81 12.39
N HIS A 345 -31.35 -5.95 12.94
CA HIS A 345 -31.32 -6.19 14.39
C HIS A 345 -29.95 -5.84 15.01
N ASN A 346 -28.95 -5.58 14.17
CA ASN A 346 -27.54 -5.42 14.51
C ASN A 346 -27.02 -6.57 15.39
N VAL A 347 -27.20 -7.81 14.91
CA VAL A 347 -26.84 -9.04 15.64
C VAL A 347 -26.06 -10.00 14.74
N VAL A 348 -25.05 -10.64 15.33
CA VAL A 348 -24.36 -11.81 14.79
C VAL A 348 -24.55 -12.98 15.75
N HIS A 349 -24.94 -14.14 15.22
CA HIS A 349 -25.23 -15.33 16.02
C HIS A 349 -24.57 -16.56 15.40
N SER A 350 -23.82 -17.31 16.21
CA SER A 350 -23.24 -18.59 15.82
C SER A 350 -23.01 -19.48 17.03
N GLY A 351 -23.49 -20.73 16.94
CA GLY A 351 -23.42 -21.70 18.04
C GLY A 351 -24.05 -21.15 19.34
N GLY A 352 -23.33 -21.23 20.45
CA GLY A 352 -23.71 -20.59 21.72
C GLY A 352 -23.33 -19.12 21.88
N VAL A 353 -22.82 -18.43 20.85
CA VAL A 353 -22.37 -17.03 20.95
C VAL A 353 -23.33 -16.10 20.20
N GLN A 354 -23.75 -15.01 20.85
CA GLN A 354 -24.52 -13.94 20.22
C GLN A 354 -23.89 -12.58 20.52
N ILE A 355 -23.53 -11.84 19.48
CA ILE A 355 -23.01 -10.46 19.55
C ILE A 355 -24.10 -9.52 19.07
N ARG A 356 -24.41 -8.49 19.86
CA ARG A 356 -25.39 -7.47 19.54
C ARG A 356 -24.77 -6.09 19.66
N GLY A 357 -25.13 -5.22 18.72
CA GLY A 357 -24.75 -3.82 18.78
C GLY A 357 -23.26 -3.60 18.57
N LEU A 358 -22.62 -4.35 17.66
CA LEU A 358 -21.24 -4.09 17.29
C LEU A 358 -21.17 -2.69 16.65
N LYS A 359 -20.20 -1.90 17.10
CA LYS A 359 -19.83 -0.63 16.49
C LYS A 359 -18.37 -0.77 16.06
N ALA A 360 -18.11 -0.55 14.78
CA ALA A 360 -16.77 -0.47 14.22
C ALA A 360 -16.50 0.95 13.70
N THR A 361 -15.24 1.40 13.76
CA THR A 361 -14.84 2.70 13.20
C THR A 361 -13.69 2.54 12.23
N VAL A 362 -13.70 3.41 11.21
CA VAL A 362 -12.64 3.46 10.21
C VAL A 362 -11.36 4.02 10.81
N ILE A 363 -10.26 3.32 10.60
CA ILE A 363 -8.90 3.79 10.91
C ILE A 363 -8.14 4.11 9.63
N SER A 364 -7.20 5.06 9.74
CA SER A 364 -6.34 5.42 8.61
C SER A 364 -5.32 4.32 8.37
N ARG A 365 -5.20 3.86 7.12
CA ARG A 365 -4.14 2.95 6.70
C ARG A 365 -2.79 3.65 6.77
N ARG A 366 -1.74 2.90 7.12
CA ARG A 366 -0.37 3.37 7.00
C ARG A 366 -0.04 3.65 5.54
N LYS A 367 0.82 4.64 5.32
CA LYS A 367 1.44 4.80 4.01
C LYS A 367 2.22 3.51 3.72
N PRO A 368 2.08 2.93 2.51
CA PRO A 368 2.91 1.81 2.09
C PRO A 368 4.40 2.13 2.30
N ALA A 369 5.20 1.12 2.61
CA ALA A 369 6.61 1.30 2.98
C ALA A 369 7.50 1.86 1.84
N GLY A 370 6.99 1.92 0.60
CA GLY A 370 7.70 2.48 -0.55
C GLY A 370 6.78 3.24 -1.50
N GLU A 371 7.34 4.25 -2.16
CA GLU A 371 6.69 4.94 -3.28
C GLU A 371 6.94 4.16 -4.58
N PRO A 372 5.94 3.99 -5.46
CA PRO A 372 6.14 3.35 -6.74
C PRO A 372 7.07 4.19 -7.62
N VAL A 373 8.10 3.57 -8.18
CA VAL A 373 8.95 4.21 -9.19
C VAL A 373 8.16 4.33 -10.49
N LEU A 374 7.88 5.57 -10.92
CA LEU A 374 7.14 5.86 -12.15
C LEU A 374 8.11 6.19 -13.28
N GLU A 375 8.03 5.46 -14.39
CA GLU A 375 8.92 5.63 -15.53
C GLU A 375 8.17 5.69 -16.86
N THR A 376 8.68 6.48 -17.80
CA THR A 376 8.29 6.42 -19.22
C THR A 376 9.30 5.59 -20.01
N TYR A 377 8.83 4.79 -20.96
CA TYR A 377 9.68 3.92 -21.77
C TYR A 377 9.75 4.40 -23.22
N ASN A 378 10.86 5.04 -23.59
CA ASN A 378 11.01 5.74 -24.87
C ASN A 378 12.21 5.21 -25.65
N PHE A 379 12.15 5.28 -26.98
CA PHE A 379 13.32 5.04 -27.82
C PHE A 379 14.32 6.18 -27.64
N VAL A 380 15.58 5.84 -27.36
CA VAL A 380 16.68 6.80 -27.24
C VAL A 380 17.71 6.49 -28.32
N ALA A 381 17.95 7.46 -29.20
CA ALA A 381 19.04 7.40 -30.15
C ALA A 381 20.38 7.50 -29.43
N HIS A 382 21.33 6.68 -29.84
CA HIS A 382 22.64 6.57 -29.20
C HIS A 382 23.55 7.75 -29.52
N ARG A 383 23.57 8.21 -30.78
CA ARG A 383 24.46 9.28 -31.26
C ARG A 383 23.67 10.39 -31.97
N ASP A 384 22.99 11.22 -31.19
CA ASP A 384 22.09 12.28 -31.71
C ASP A 384 22.43 13.69 -31.20
N TRP A 385 23.41 13.83 -30.29
CA TRP A 385 23.77 15.10 -29.66
C TRP A 385 22.59 15.81 -28.99
N ALA A 386 21.56 15.07 -28.56
CA ALA A 386 20.43 15.68 -27.87
C ALA A 386 20.87 16.33 -26.55
N ALA A 387 20.35 17.53 -26.29
CA ALA A 387 20.54 18.23 -25.02
C ALA A 387 19.66 17.59 -23.94
N ILE A 388 20.28 17.07 -22.89
CA ILE A 388 19.60 16.40 -21.76
C ILE A 388 20.21 16.85 -20.43
N SER A 389 19.52 16.57 -19.33
CA SER A 389 20.07 16.83 -17.98
C SER A 389 21.17 15.83 -17.63
N LEU A 390 22.05 16.19 -16.69
CA LEU A 390 23.10 15.29 -16.19
C LEU A 390 22.50 14.02 -15.57
N LYS A 391 21.42 14.16 -14.80
CA LYS A 391 20.68 13.04 -14.18
C LYS A 391 20.18 12.05 -15.23
N GLU A 392 19.59 12.54 -16.32
CA GLU A 392 19.13 11.67 -17.42
C GLU A 392 20.30 11.01 -18.14
N ALA A 393 21.40 11.72 -18.39
CA ALA A 393 22.58 11.17 -19.06
C ALA A 393 23.18 9.98 -18.27
N ILE A 394 23.36 10.15 -16.96
CA ILE A 394 23.86 9.10 -16.06
C ILE A 394 22.89 7.92 -16.00
N ARG A 395 21.57 8.18 -15.90
CA ARG A 395 20.55 7.12 -15.89
C ARG A 395 20.59 6.28 -17.17
N LEU A 396 20.63 6.94 -18.32
CA LEU A 396 20.71 6.27 -19.63
C LEU A 396 21.97 5.42 -19.75
N ALA A 397 23.12 5.98 -19.34
CA ALA A 397 24.39 5.29 -19.42
C ALA A 397 24.47 4.08 -18.48
N THR A 398 23.94 4.22 -17.25
CA THR A 398 23.87 3.15 -16.26
C THR A 398 22.96 2.03 -16.74
N HIS A 399 21.76 2.34 -17.25
CA HIS A 399 20.85 1.34 -17.82
C HIS A 399 21.47 0.60 -19.01
N LEU A 400 22.18 1.32 -19.90
CA LEU A 400 22.93 0.71 -21.00
C LEU A 400 24.01 -0.25 -20.50
N ALA A 401 24.81 0.15 -19.50
CA ALA A 401 25.86 -0.70 -18.94
C ALA A 401 25.29 -1.98 -18.32
N LEU A 402 24.21 -1.87 -17.53
CA LEU A 402 23.58 -3.00 -16.84
C LEU A 402 22.78 -3.93 -17.75
N GLU A 403 22.27 -3.45 -18.88
CA GLU A 403 21.68 -4.35 -19.89
C GLU A 403 22.72 -5.32 -20.46
N ASN A 404 23.97 -4.86 -20.55
CA ASN A 404 25.10 -5.65 -21.06
C ASN A 404 25.76 -6.50 -19.95
N HIS A 405 25.67 -6.08 -18.68
CA HIS A 405 26.21 -6.79 -17.51
C HIS A 405 25.12 -7.24 -16.55
N LEU A 406 24.89 -8.55 -16.43
CA LEU A 406 23.83 -9.12 -15.60
C LEU A 406 24.18 -9.24 -14.10
N ALA A 407 25.06 -8.38 -13.61
CA ALA A 407 25.53 -8.43 -12.23
C ALA A 407 24.45 -7.95 -11.23
N ILE A 408 24.26 -8.71 -10.16
CA ILE A 408 23.40 -8.33 -9.02
C ILE A 408 24.11 -7.26 -8.17
N LYS A 409 25.40 -7.47 -7.89
CA LYS A 409 26.25 -6.49 -7.21
C LYS A 409 26.97 -5.63 -8.24
N VAL A 410 26.64 -4.35 -8.28
CA VAL A 410 27.17 -3.39 -9.26
C VAL A 410 28.19 -2.50 -8.58
N LYS A 411 29.46 -2.74 -8.90
CA LYS A 411 30.57 -1.91 -8.43
C LYS A 411 30.90 -0.82 -9.44
N THR A 412 30.90 0.43 -8.96
CA THR A 412 31.19 1.62 -9.76
C THR A 412 32.36 2.40 -9.17
N LEU A 413 33.15 3.04 -10.03
CA LEU A 413 34.29 3.88 -9.68
C LEU A 413 34.08 5.28 -10.25
N GLU A 414 34.14 6.33 -9.44
CA GLU A 414 34.27 7.72 -9.91
C GLU A 414 35.69 8.22 -9.62
N PHE A 415 36.42 8.68 -10.63
CA PHE A 415 37.78 9.20 -10.45
C PHE A 415 37.78 10.73 -10.29
N LEU A 416 38.43 11.20 -9.21
CA LEU A 416 38.65 12.62 -8.90
C LEU A 416 40.15 12.98 -8.97
N GLU A 417 40.44 14.17 -9.48
CA GLU A 417 41.81 14.67 -9.62
C GLU A 417 42.32 15.34 -8.34
N ALA A 418 43.62 15.19 -8.06
CA ALA A 418 44.24 15.82 -6.89
C ALA A 418 44.30 17.35 -7.03
N GLY A 419 43.89 18.08 -5.99
CA GLY A 419 44.02 19.54 -5.91
C GLY A 419 42.86 20.34 -6.49
N GLU A 420 41.85 19.70 -7.08
CA GLU A 420 40.58 20.34 -7.46
C GLU A 420 39.59 20.34 -6.28
N LYS A 421 38.82 21.43 -6.13
CA LYS A 421 37.70 21.48 -5.17
C LYS A 421 36.43 20.97 -5.86
N TYR A 422 35.87 19.89 -5.35
CA TYR A 422 34.60 19.33 -5.82
C TYR A 422 33.48 19.68 -4.83
N ILE A 423 32.33 20.08 -5.36
CA ILE A 423 31.09 20.25 -4.59
C ILE A 423 30.30 18.93 -4.70
N PRO A 424 29.63 18.42 -3.65
CA PRO A 424 28.85 17.18 -3.73
C PRO A 424 27.83 17.14 -4.87
N GLU A 425 27.26 18.29 -5.24
CA GLU A 425 26.30 18.47 -6.34
C GLU A 425 26.91 18.23 -7.74
N ASP A 426 28.23 18.34 -7.85
CA ASP A 426 28.98 18.13 -9.09
C ASP A 426 29.40 16.66 -9.30
N LEU A 427 29.27 15.81 -8.28
CA LEU A 427 29.68 14.41 -8.34
C LEU A 427 28.68 13.57 -9.15
N LEU A 428 29.23 12.58 -9.87
CA LEU A 428 28.43 11.61 -10.62
C LEU A 428 27.97 10.46 -9.69
N SER A 429 28.75 10.12 -8.65
CA SER A 429 28.50 9.03 -7.71
C SER A 429 27.14 9.11 -6.99
N PRO A 430 26.67 10.25 -6.46
CA PRO A 430 25.34 10.34 -5.85
C PRO A 430 24.20 10.02 -6.83
N LEU A 431 24.30 10.52 -8.07
CA LEU A 431 23.30 10.27 -9.13
C LEU A 431 23.35 8.82 -9.63
N LEU A 432 24.54 8.20 -9.65
CA LEU A 432 24.72 6.76 -9.89
C LEU A 432 24.06 5.93 -8.78
N GLY A 433 24.29 6.29 -7.52
CA GLY A 433 23.69 5.64 -6.36
C GLY A 433 22.16 5.70 -6.39
N GLU A 434 21.58 6.87 -6.66
CA GLU A 434 20.13 7.05 -6.82
C GLU A 434 19.58 6.18 -7.96
N THR A 435 20.25 6.19 -9.12
CA THR A 435 19.83 5.39 -10.29
C THR A 435 19.85 3.89 -9.99
N LEU A 436 20.88 3.39 -9.30
CA LEU A 436 21.00 1.98 -8.96
C LEU A 436 19.95 1.55 -7.91
N ALA A 437 19.59 2.44 -6.99
CA ALA A 437 18.56 2.19 -5.98
C ALA A 437 17.14 2.06 -6.58
N ASP A 438 16.87 2.73 -7.70
CA ASP A 438 15.59 2.61 -8.44
C ASP A 438 15.42 1.25 -9.17
N LEU A 439 16.48 0.43 -9.24
CA LEU A 439 16.47 -0.86 -9.92
C LEU A 439 16.22 -2.02 -8.93
N PRO A 440 15.27 -2.93 -9.21
CA PRO A 440 15.00 -4.07 -8.34
C PRO A 440 16.16 -5.07 -8.44
N MET A 441 16.43 -5.74 -7.32
CA MET A 441 17.44 -6.80 -7.23
C MET A 441 18.88 -6.34 -7.59
N ILE A 442 19.19 -5.04 -7.45
CA ILE A 442 20.54 -4.50 -7.62
C ILE A 442 21.09 -4.05 -6.26
N GLN A 443 22.30 -4.47 -5.95
CA GLN A 443 23.08 -3.98 -4.82
C GLN A 443 24.14 -3.01 -5.33
N ALA A 444 23.99 -1.73 -5.00
CA ALA A 444 24.94 -0.70 -5.38
C ALA A 444 26.19 -0.73 -4.48
N ASP A 445 27.37 -0.70 -5.10
CA ASP A 445 28.67 -0.53 -4.46
C ASP A 445 29.38 0.65 -5.16
N VAL A 446 29.09 1.87 -4.69
CA VAL A 446 29.53 3.12 -5.32
C VAL A 446 30.79 3.61 -4.63
N ASN A 447 31.88 3.75 -5.40
CA ASN A 447 33.18 4.10 -4.86
C ASN A 447 33.76 5.31 -5.56
N ILE A 448 34.26 6.27 -4.79
CA ILE A 448 35.02 7.43 -5.28
C ILE A 448 36.50 7.12 -5.09
N VAL A 449 37.28 7.27 -6.15
CA VAL A 449 38.73 7.11 -6.15
C VAL A 449 39.36 8.50 -6.08
N ALA A 450 39.95 8.82 -4.93
CA ALA A 450 40.59 10.12 -4.69
C ALA A 450 41.94 9.95 -3.96
N PRO A 451 43.02 10.66 -4.34
CA PRO A 451 44.33 10.58 -3.70
C PRO A 451 44.36 11.03 -2.23
N GLU A 452 43.51 11.98 -1.87
CA GLU A 452 43.21 12.44 -0.50
C GLU A 452 41.69 12.54 -0.38
N ASN A 453 41.10 12.22 0.78
CA ASN A 453 39.66 12.38 0.98
C ASN A 453 39.32 13.88 1.07
N PRO A 454 38.63 14.47 0.08
CA PRO A 454 38.37 15.90 0.05
C PRO A 454 37.07 16.30 0.75
N PHE A 455 36.31 15.34 1.33
CA PHE A 455 34.98 15.55 1.90
C PHE A 455 34.92 15.31 3.42
N GLU A 456 34.05 16.04 4.12
CA GLU A 456 33.73 15.80 5.53
C GLU A 456 32.73 14.61 5.69
N GLU A 457 32.68 13.96 6.86
CA GLU A 457 31.85 12.76 7.10
C GLU A 457 30.33 12.97 6.87
N GLU A 458 29.84 14.20 6.92
CA GLU A 458 28.42 14.54 6.71
C GLU A 458 28.06 14.95 5.27
N GLU A 459 29.05 15.16 4.39
CA GLU A 459 28.82 15.69 3.02
C GLU A 459 28.44 14.62 2.00
N LEU A 460 28.73 13.34 2.28
CA LEU A 460 28.43 12.21 1.40
C LEU A 460 27.39 11.25 2.01
N PRO A 461 26.48 10.67 1.20
CA PRO A 461 25.62 9.59 1.65
C PRO A 461 26.43 8.39 2.18
N GLN A 462 25.94 7.75 3.25
CA GLN A 462 26.56 6.54 3.85
C GLN A 462 26.73 5.35 2.88
N THR A 463 26.11 5.42 1.70
CA THR A 463 26.18 4.39 0.65
C THR A 463 27.39 4.54 -0.28
N ILE A 464 28.18 5.61 -0.16
CA ILE A 464 29.34 5.89 -1.03
C ILE A 464 30.63 5.74 -0.24
N ASN A 465 31.57 4.95 -0.78
CA ASN A 465 32.89 4.75 -0.16
C ASN A 465 33.97 5.58 -0.86
N VAL A 466 34.91 6.15 -0.11
CA VAL A 466 36.10 6.82 -0.68
C VAL A 466 37.31 5.89 -0.54
N ILE A 467 37.99 5.62 -1.66
CA ILE A 467 39.11 4.69 -1.74
C ILE A 467 40.34 5.40 -2.33
N GLU A 468 41.51 5.13 -1.76
CA GLU A 468 42.78 5.62 -2.29
C GLU A 468 43.21 4.85 -3.56
N PRO A 469 43.81 5.51 -4.57
CA PRO A 469 44.26 4.87 -5.80
C PRO A 469 45.21 3.69 -5.60
N LYS A 470 46.03 3.70 -4.54
CA LYS A 470 46.98 2.62 -4.22
C LYS A 470 46.31 1.31 -3.81
N LYS A 471 45.03 1.35 -3.46
CA LYS A 471 44.22 0.17 -3.10
C LYS A 471 43.51 -0.46 -4.31
N LEU A 472 43.62 0.12 -5.51
CA LEU A 472 43.12 -0.47 -6.74
C LEU A 472 44.03 -1.62 -7.16
N THR A 473 43.58 -2.86 -6.94
CA THR A 473 44.22 -4.06 -7.48
C THR A 473 43.52 -4.49 -8.78
N SER A 474 44.14 -5.40 -9.54
CA SER A 474 43.52 -5.99 -10.74
C SER A 474 42.20 -6.75 -10.46
N ASP A 475 41.93 -7.10 -9.19
CA ASP A 475 40.70 -7.80 -8.76
C ASP A 475 39.54 -6.85 -8.41
N THR A 476 39.65 -5.56 -8.72
CA THR A 476 38.62 -4.57 -8.34
C THR A 476 37.27 -4.85 -9.02
N ASN A 477 37.25 -5.48 -10.21
CA ASN A 477 36.06 -5.99 -10.91
C ASN A 477 34.91 -4.97 -11.06
N ALA A 478 35.25 -3.69 -11.24
CA ALA A 478 34.25 -2.65 -11.46
C ALA A 478 33.67 -2.70 -12.88
N ILE A 479 32.38 -2.40 -12.99
CA ILE A 479 31.61 -2.49 -14.25
C ILE A 479 31.46 -1.12 -14.91
N ILE A 480 31.46 -0.05 -14.11
CA ILE A 480 31.29 1.32 -14.58
C ILE A 480 32.43 2.18 -14.00
N LEU A 481 33.12 2.89 -14.88
CA LEU A 481 34.04 3.97 -14.55
C LEU A 481 33.41 5.30 -14.94
N ALA A 482 33.35 6.25 -14.02
CA ALA A 482 32.84 7.59 -14.21
C ALA A 482 33.93 8.63 -13.93
N GLY A 483 33.89 9.77 -14.62
CA GLY A 483 34.78 10.88 -14.33
C GLY A 483 34.69 12.03 -15.32
N ARG A 484 35.34 13.16 -15.00
CA ARG A 484 35.37 14.36 -15.83
C ARG A 484 36.69 14.47 -16.59
N ASN A 485 36.60 14.82 -17.88
CA ASN A 485 37.72 14.97 -18.80
C ASN A 485 38.69 13.76 -18.80
N LEU A 486 38.15 12.53 -18.73
CA LEU A 486 38.96 11.31 -18.68
C LEU A 486 39.80 11.12 -19.95
N LEU A 487 39.32 11.63 -21.09
CA LEU A 487 39.98 11.52 -22.39
C LEU A 487 41.01 12.64 -22.62
N ALA A 488 41.19 13.58 -21.69
CA ALA A 488 42.18 14.64 -21.82
C ALA A 488 43.60 14.06 -21.96
N PRO A 489 44.47 14.65 -22.81
CA PRO A 489 45.82 14.12 -23.05
C PRO A 489 46.66 13.92 -21.76
N GLN A 490 46.42 14.80 -20.78
CA GLN A 490 47.10 14.83 -19.49
C GLN A 490 46.79 13.60 -18.61
N LYS A 491 45.60 13.00 -18.77
CA LYS A 491 45.11 11.85 -17.97
C LYS A 491 45.29 10.51 -18.66
N SER A 492 45.98 10.48 -19.82
CA SER A 492 46.06 9.30 -20.69
C SER A 492 46.73 8.08 -20.02
N SER A 493 47.74 8.28 -19.16
CA SER A 493 48.38 7.19 -18.42
C SER A 493 47.46 6.63 -17.33
N ILE A 494 46.84 7.53 -16.54
CA ILE A 494 45.91 7.18 -15.46
C ILE A 494 44.70 6.43 -16.00
N LEU A 495 44.15 6.85 -17.15
CA LEU A 495 43.06 6.13 -17.80
C LEU A 495 43.46 4.70 -18.18
N GLY A 496 44.69 4.48 -18.64
CA GLY A 496 45.20 3.14 -18.92
C GLY A 496 45.25 2.24 -17.69
N ASP A 497 45.74 2.78 -16.57
CA ASP A 497 45.78 2.06 -15.29
C ASP A 497 44.37 1.75 -14.78
N LEU A 498 43.45 2.73 -14.84
CA LEU A 498 42.06 2.54 -14.44
C LEU A 498 41.35 1.49 -15.30
N LEU A 499 41.51 1.54 -16.62
CA LEU A 499 40.94 0.56 -17.55
C LEU A 499 41.43 -0.87 -17.26
N SER A 500 42.69 -1.04 -16.83
CA SER A 500 43.23 -2.36 -16.47
C SER A 500 42.63 -2.97 -15.19
N SER A 501 41.98 -2.14 -14.36
CA SER A 501 41.31 -2.55 -13.12
C SER A 501 39.82 -2.88 -13.29
N LEU A 502 39.26 -2.61 -14.48
CA LEU A 502 37.86 -2.87 -14.80
C LEU A 502 37.66 -4.31 -15.28
N LYS A 503 36.43 -4.80 -15.10
CA LYS A 503 36.01 -6.09 -15.65
C LYS A 503 35.98 -6.04 -17.19
N ASP A 504 36.22 -7.18 -17.86
CA ASP A 504 36.02 -7.30 -19.31
C ASP A 504 34.60 -6.86 -19.71
N GLY A 505 34.53 -6.05 -20.78
CA GLY A 505 33.29 -5.46 -21.28
C GLY A 505 32.77 -4.26 -20.46
N ALA A 506 33.51 -3.75 -19.47
CA ALA A 506 33.10 -2.60 -18.66
C ALA A 506 32.89 -1.31 -19.49
N PHE A 507 32.12 -0.39 -18.90
CA PHE A 507 31.73 0.87 -19.52
C PHE A 507 32.44 2.05 -18.84
N VAL A 508 32.81 3.05 -19.65
CA VAL A 508 33.38 4.31 -19.17
C VAL A 508 32.43 5.45 -19.54
N MET A 509 31.93 6.18 -18.55
CA MET A 509 31.15 7.40 -18.76
C MET A 509 31.99 8.63 -18.43
N THR A 510 31.94 9.64 -19.29
CA THR A 510 32.72 10.86 -19.06
C THR A 510 32.05 12.12 -19.58
N LEU A 511 32.25 13.21 -18.84
CA LEU A 511 31.91 14.58 -19.24
C LEU A 511 33.17 15.26 -19.78
N GLU A 512 33.18 15.61 -21.06
CA GLU A 512 34.32 16.15 -21.78
C GLU A 512 34.10 17.60 -22.19
N SER A 513 35.10 18.42 -21.93
CA SER A 513 35.27 19.77 -22.49
C SER A 513 36.41 19.85 -23.50
N SER A 514 37.13 18.74 -23.70
CA SER A 514 38.29 18.61 -24.58
C SER A 514 37.95 18.82 -26.07
N SER A 515 38.97 19.16 -26.88
CA SER A 515 38.79 19.33 -28.32
C SER A 515 38.44 17.99 -29.00
N PRO A 516 37.71 17.99 -30.13
CA PRO A 516 37.41 16.76 -30.87
C PRO A 516 38.64 15.96 -31.33
N GLU A 517 39.76 16.64 -31.58
CA GLU A 517 41.01 16.01 -32.01
C GLU A 517 41.64 15.20 -30.88
N ASP A 518 41.69 15.78 -29.67
CA ASP A 518 42.21 15.13 -28.47
C ASP A 518 41.39 13.89 -28.09
N ILE A 519 40.05 14.01 -28.17
CA ILE A 519 39.11 12.92 -27.90
C ILE A 519 39.38 11.75 -28.86
N ASN A 520 39.47 12.00 -30.16
CA ASN A 520 39.69 10.96 -31.16
C ASN A 520 41.05 10.26 -31.01
N LEU A 521 42.08 11.00 -30.62
CA LEU A 521 43.43 10.45 -30.40
C LEU A 521 43.44 9.53 -29.17
N SER A 522 42.77 9.92 -28.09
CA SER A 522 42.63 9.13 -26.87
C SER A 522 41.82 7.84 -27.10
N LEU A 523 40.69 7.93 -27.84
CA LEU A 523 39.85 6.78 -28.19
C LEU A 523 40.62 5.71 -28.98
N LYS A 524 41.42 6.13 -29.98
CA LYS A 524 42.26 5.21 -30.77
C LYS A 524 43.35 4.56 -29.95
N LYS A 525 44.00 5.31 -29.06
CA LYS A 525 45.10 4.82 -28.22
C LYS A 525 44.64 3.73 -27.25
N HIS A 526 43.44 3.87 -26.69
CA HIS A 526 42.89 2.97 -25.67
C HIS A 526 41.86 1.95 -26.22
N GLU A 527 41.72 1.87 -27.55
CA GLU A 527 40.78 0.97 -28.24
C GLU A 527 39.33 1.11 -27.76
N LEU A 528 38.89 2.34 -27.50
CA LEU A 528 37.53 2.66 -27.03
C LEU A 528 36.62 3.09 -28.19
N ASN A 529 35.37 2.63 -28.17
CA ASN A 529 34.32 3.03 -29.09
C ASN A 529 33.21 3.78 -28.36
N ILE A 530 32.55 4.70 -29.04
CA ILE A 530 31.51 5.55 -28.46
C ILE A 530 30.15 4.84 -28.54
N ILE A 531 29.53 4.57 -27.41
CA ILE A 531 28.20 3.97 -27.32
C ILE A 531 27.12 5.05 -27.29
N LEU A 532 27.29 6.11 -26.50
CA LEU A 532 26.30 7.17 -26.30
C LEU A 532 26.96 8.54 -26.44
N GLU A 533 26.33 9.46 -27.17
CA GLU A 533 26.73 10.87 -27.32
C GLU A 533 25.55 11.78 -26.98
N LYS A 534 25.73 12.63 -25.96
CA LYS A 534 24.71 13.60 -25.51
C LYS A 534 25.35 14.94 -25.16
N LEU A 535 24.55 16.01 -25.13
CA LEU A 535 24.97 17.33 -24.65
C LEU A 535 24.39 17.58 -23.25
N VAL A 536 25.26 17.91 -22.28
CA VAL A 536 24.88 18.29 -20.92
C VAL A 536 25.41 19.69 -20.66
N GLY A 537 24.51 20.69 -20.68
CA GLY A 537 24.90 22.10 -20.68
C GLY A 537 25.78 22.42 -21.89
N ASN A 538 27.00 22.91 -21.64
CA ASN A 538 28.01 23.19 -22.68
C ASN A 538 29.07 22.08 -22.83
N THR A 539 28.88 20.95 -22.15
CA THR A 539 29.85 19.84 -22.13
C THR A 539 29.32 18.62 -22.89
N LYS A 540 30.22 17.80 -23.42
CA LYS A 540 29.90 16.60 -24.19
C LYS A 540 29.90 15.40 -23.25
N PHE A 541 28.81 14.65 -23.20
CA PHE A 541 28.71 13.43 -22.43
C PHE A 541 28.92 12.22 -23.34
N PHE A 542 29.84 11.35 -22.95
CA PHE A 542 30.16 10.12 -23.67
C PHE A 542 29.98 8.90 -22.78
N LEU A 543 29.41 7.83 -23.35
CA LEU A 543 29.55 6.47 -22.83
C LEU A 543 30.43 5.69 -23.79
N LEU A 544 31.45 5.01 -23.29
CA LEU A 544 32.47 4.31 -24.05
C LEU A 544 32.56 2.86 -23.61
N ARG A 545 32.97 1.99 -24.54
CA ARG A 545 33.30 0.59 -24.27
C ARG A 545 34.51 0.18 -25.11
N LYS A 546 35.33 -0.75 -24.62
CA LYS A 546 36.46 -1.32 -25.38
C LYS A 546 35.95 -2.09 -26.60
N ILE A 547 36.69 -2.01 -27.71
CA ILE A 547 36.36 -2.73 -28.94
C ILE A 547 36.58 -4.22 -28.73
N GLU A 548 35.55 -5.04 -28.99
CA GLU A 548 35.63 -6.49 -28.94
C GLU A 548 35.54 -7.10 -30.36
N PRO A 549 36.39 -8.08 -30.70
CA PRO A 549 36.28 -8.79 -31.98
C PRO A 549 35.06 -9.73 -31.97
N ILE A 550 34.31 -9.76 -33.08
CA ILE A 550 33.17 -10.67 -33.25
C ILE A 550 33.69 -12.11 -33.33
N PRO A 551 33.20 -13.05 -32.50
CA PRO A 551 33.61 -14.45 -32.56
C PRO A 551 33.31 -15.11 -33.91
N LYS A 552 34.19 -16.02 -34.34
CA LYS A 552 34.06 -16.70 -35.65
C LYS A 552 32.81 -17.59 -35.76
N ASN A 553 32.32 -18.12 -34.62
CA ASN A 553 31.13 -18.95 -34.59
C ASN A 553 29.89 -18.08 -34.34
N THR A 554 29.23 -17.63 -35.40
CA THR A 554 28.05 -16.74 -35.31
C THR A 554 26.83 -17.43 -35.92
N ILE A 555 25.77 -17.59 -35.12
CA ILE A 555 24.47 -18.16 -35.54
C ILE A 555 23.46 -17.02 -35.70
N ILE A 556 22.70 -17.02 -36.79
CA ILE A 556 21.69 -16.01 -37.08
C ILE A 556 20.31 -16.68 -37.12
N ILE A 557 19.36 -16.14 -36.34
CA ILE A 557 17.98 -16.64 -36.27
C ILE A 557 17.03 -15.48 -36.52
N GLN A 558 16.13 -15.64 -37.50
CA GLN A 558 15.05 -14.67 -37.75
C GLN A 558 13.86 -14.97 -36.85
N VAL A 559 13.37 -13.94 -36.17
CA VAL A 559 12.27 -13.98 -35.20
C VAL A 559 11.09 -13.19 -35.75
N ASN A 560 9.96 -13.86 -35.90
CA ASN A 560 8.69 -13.26 -36.31
C ASN A 560 7.61 -13.49 -35.23
N ASN A 561 6.45 -12.83 -35.41
CA ASN A 561 5.34 -12.83 -34.45
C ASN A 561 4.19 -13.81 -34.78
N GLU A 562 4.29 -14.55 -35.88
CA GLU A 562 3.19 -15.36 -36.42
C GLU A 562 3.50 -16.87 -36.35
N GLU A 563 4.74 -17.25 -36.68
CA GLU A 563 5.23 -18.63 -36.71
C GLU A 563 6.39 -18.79 -35.71
N PHE A 564 6.19 -19.64 -34.70
CA PHE A 564 7.16 -19.85 -33.61
C PHE A 564 8.15 -21.01 -33.86
N SER A 565 8.34 -21.41 -35.13
CA SER A 565 9.27 -22.49 -35.51
C SER A 565 10.74 -22.19 -35.16
N TRP A 566 11.11 -20.91 -35.12
CA TRP A 566 12.42 -20.41 -34.72
C TRP A 566 12.78 -20.74 -33.26
N VAL A 567 11.79 -21.02 -32.39
CA VAL A 567 12.01 -21.43 -30.99
C VAL A 567 12.85 -22.70 -30.94
N ASN A 568 12.56 -23.69 -31.79
CA ASN A 568 13.31 -24.94 -31.81
C ASN A 568 14.77 -24.73 -32.29
N SER A 569 14.96 -23.82 -33.24
CA SER A 569 16.30 -23.47 -33.73
C SER A 569 17.12 -22.74 -32.66
N LEU A 570 16.48 -21.85 -31.89
CA LEU A 570 17.09 -21.18 -30.74
C LEU A 570 17.49 -22.16 -29.64
N LYS A 571 16.60 -23.12 -29.31
CA LYS A 571 16.89 -24.19 -28.34
C LYS A 571 18.11 -25.01 -28.74
N ALA A 572 18.19 -25.41 -30.02
CA ALA A 572 19.34 -26.15 -30.54
C ALA A 572 20.65 -25.34 -30.43
N ALA A 573 20.61 -24.05 -30.76
CA ALA A 573 21.77 -23.17 -30.68
C ALA A 573 22.26 -22.97 -29.23
N LEU A 574 21.35 -22.78 -28.27
CA LEU A 574 21.69 -22.61 -26.85
C LEU A 574 22.21 -23.92 -26.23
N LYS A 575 21.59 -25.05 -26.57
CA LYS A 575 22.03 -26.37 -26.10
C LYS A 575 23.44 -26.72 -26.56
N ALA A 576 23.75 -26.44 -27.83
CA ALA A 576 25.09 -26.67 -28.38
C ALA A 576 26.16 -25.87 -27.61
N GLU A 577 25.90 -24.62 -27.23
CA GLU A 577 26.88 -23.84 -26.44
C GLU A 577 27.03 -24.39 -25.02
N ILE A 578 25.96 -24.83 -24.36
CA ILE A 578 26.05 -25.37 -22.99
C ILE A 578 26.82 -26.70 -22.97
N GLU A 579 26.67 -27.54 -23.99
CA GLU A 579 27.41 -28.80 -24.15
C GLU A 579 28.88 -28.58 -24.51
N HIS A 580 29.21 -27.48 -25.18
CA HIS A 580 30.58 -27.04 -25.43
C HIS A 580 31.05 -26.18 -24.25
N GLU A 581 31.67 -26.77 -23.22
CA GLU A 581 32.19 -26.09 -22.00
C GLU A 581 33.14 -24.86 -22.22
N THR A 582 33.40 -24.47 -23.46
CA THR A 582 34.11 -23.24 -23.85
C THR A 582 33.16 -22.03 -23.89
N SER A 583 32.94 -21.37 -22.76
CA SER A 583 32.26 -20.08 -22.70
C SER A 583 33.00 -19.01 -23.53
N GLY A 584 32.29 -18.37 -24.47
CA GLY A 584 32.76 -17.16 -25.15
C GLY A 584 33.20 -17.31 -26.61
N SER A 585 33.18 -18.53 -27.17
CA SER A 585 33.56 -18.78 -28.57
C SER A 585 32.46 -18.55 -29.60
N SER A 586 31.19 -18.40 -29.17
CA SER A 586 30.05 -18.24 -30.08
C SER A 586 29.17 -17.00 -29.77
N ARG A 587 28.41 -16.54 -30.78
CA ARG A 587 27.36 -15.51 -30.64
C ARG A 587 26.10 -15.92 -31.39
N VAL A 588 24.93 -15.61 -30.82
CA VAL A 588 23.62 -15.84 -31.44
C VAL A 588 22.94 -14.49 -31.69
N PHE A 589 22.73 -14.15 -32.95
CA PHE A 589 21.98 -12.96 -33.35
C PHE A 589 20.52 -13.30 -33.64
N LEU A 590 19.63 -12.71 -32.84
CA LEU A 590 18.20 -12.72 -33.08
C LEU A 590 17.82 -11.46 -33.86
N ILE A 591 17.21 -11.64 -35.02
CA ILE A 591 16.88 -10.53 -35.93
C ILE A 591 15.37 -10.51 -36.15
N SER A 592 14.76 -9.34 -36.00
CA SER A 592 13.35 -9.17 -36.31
C SER A 592 13.06 -9.29 -37.81
N ASP A 593 11.89 -9.78 -38.16
CA ASP A 593 11.31 -9.86 -39.51
C ASP A 593 11.07 -8.52 -40.25
N GLY A 594 11.60 -7.41 -39.75
CA GLY A 594 11.41 -6.06 -40.30
C GLY A 594 10.06 -5.43 -39.95
N SER A 595 9.19 -6.12 -39.21
CA SER A 595 7.94 -5.54 -38.72
C SER A 595 8.20 -4.56 -37.57
N PHE A 596 7.55 -3.39 -37.63
CA PHE A 596 7.65 -2.41 -36.54
C PHE A 596 7.14 -2.97 -35.20
N GLU A 597 6.14 -3.84 -35.27
CA GLU A 597 5.40 -4.43 -34.14
C GLU A 597 6.04 -5.72 -33.61
N ASN A 598 7.34 -5.92 -33.81
CA ASN A 598 8.02 -7.14 -33.39
C ASN A 598 8.30 -7.19 -31.88
N GLY A 599 8.06 -8.34 -31.25
CA GLY A 599 8.19 -8.55 -29.81
C GLY A 599 9.60 -8.91 -29.29
N LEU A 600 10.60 -8.96 -30.17
CA LEU A 600 11.96 -9.44 -29.90
C LEU A 600 12.62 -8.82 -28.65
N LEU A 601 12.34 -7.54 -28.36
CA LEU A 601 12.89 -6.85 -27.19
C LEU A 601 12.53 -7.56 -25.87
N GLY A 602 11.25 -7.88 -25.69
CA GLY A 602 10.78 -8.58 -24.47
C GLY A 602 11.32 -10.01 -24.39
N LEU A 603 11.42 -10.71 -25.53
CA LEU A 603 12.01 -12.05 -25.61
C LEU A 603 13.45 -12.06 -25.07
N VAL A 604 14.28 -11.14 -25.56
CA VAL A 604 15.71 -11.08 -25.23
C VAL A 604 15.92 -10.68 -23.78
N ASN A 605 15.16 -9.71 -23.26
CA ASN A 605 15.26 -9.31 -21.86
C ASN A 605 15.07 -10.48 -20.90
N CYS A 606 14.13 -11.40 -21.17
CA CYS A 606 13.95 -12.61 -20.37
C CYS A 606 15.05 -13.65 -20.60
N LEU A 607 15.38 -13.97 -21.86
CA LEU A 607 16.41 -14.96 -22.19
C LEU A 607 17.78 -14.62 -21.58
N ARG A 608 18.11 -13.33 -21.50
CA ARG A 608 19.34 -12.85 -20.86
C ARG A 608 19.42 -13.24 -19.39
N LYS A 609 18.30 -13.41 -18.69
CA LYS A 609 18.28 -13.81 -17.28
C LYS A 609 18.37 -15.32 -17.08
N GLU A 610 18.47 -16.10 -18.16
CA GLU A 610 18.55 -17.55 -18.14
C GLU A 610 19.97 -18.06 -18.49
N PRO A 611 20.35 -19.27 -18.04
CA PRO A 611 21.63 -19.88 -18.39
C PRO A 611 21.85 -19.95 -19.91
N GLY A 612 23.03 -19.57 -20.38
CA GLY A 612 23.35 -19.47 -21.81
C GLY A 612 22.86 -18.19 -22.50
N GLY A 613 22.11 -17.31 -21.81
CA GLY A 613 21.64 -16.04 -22.37
C GLY A 613 22.77 -15.04 -22.70
N GLU A 614 23.98 -15.24 -22.15
CA GLU A 614 25.10 -14.30 -22.28
C GLU A 614 25.56 -14.08 -23.73
N ILE A 615 25.39 -15.06 -24.61
CA ILE A 615 25.82 -15.04 -26.02
C ILE A 615 24.79 -14.39 -26.97
N ILE A 616 23.58 -14.10 -26.48
CA ILE A 616 22.47 -13.60 -27.29
C ILE A 616 22.65 -12.10 -27.56
N ARG A 617 22.44 -11.70 -28.82
CA ARG A 617 22.39 -10.31 -29.28
C ARG A 617 21.12 -10.11 -30.11
N ALA A 618 20.44 -8.98 -29.93
CA ALA A 618 19.18 -8.66 -30.58
C ALA A 618 19.34 -7.49 -31.55
N ILE A 619 18.76 -7.64 -32.74
CA ILE A 619 18.73 -6.61 -33.77
C ILE A 619 17.28 -6.42 -34.21
N LEU A 620 16.68 -5.32 -33.78
CA LEU A 620 15.32 -4.92 -34.11
C LEU A 620 15.36 -3.90 -35.27
N LEU A 621 14.99 -4.35 -36.45
CA LEU A 621 14.92 -3.57 -37.68
C LEU A 621 13.52 -2.94 -37.78
N GLN A 622 13.37 -1.68 -37.35
CA GLN A 622 12.10 -0.95 -37.42
C GLN A 622 12.02 0.03 -38.61
N ASP A 623 13.13 0.22 -39.34
CA ASP A 623 13.14 1.03 -40.57
C ASP A 623 12.78 0.16 -41.78
N PRO A 624 11.59 0.33 -42.39
CA PRO A 624 11.19 -0.44 -43.57
C PRO A 624 12.04 -0.16 -44.82
N LYS A 625 12.88 0.89 -44.79
CA LYS A 625 13.80 1.25 -45.88
C LYS A 625 15.24 0.76 -45.65
N SER A 626 15.50 0.11 -44.53
CA SER A 626 16.83 -0.41 -44.22
C SER A 626 17.18 -1.60 -45.13
N PRO A 627 18.48 -1.79 -45.49
CA PRO A 627 18.90 -2.96 -46.24
C PRO A 627 18.73 -4.23 -45.41
N GLU A 628 18.51 -5.37 -46.07
CA GLU A 628 18.48 -6.67 -45.36
C GLU A 628 19.75 -6.86 -44.52
N PHE A 629 19.58 -7.53 -43.37
CA PHE A 629 20.69 -7.74 -42.46
C PHE A 629 21.80 -8.57 -43.14
N SER A 630 23.02 -8.05 -43.07
CA SER A 630 24.22 -8.74 -43.53
C SER A 630 25.40 -8.34 -42.67
N THR A 631 26.16 -9.33 -42.19
CA THR A 631 27.40 -9.12 -41.44
C THR A 631 28.51 -8.47 -42.29
N LEU A 632 28.33 -8.42 -43.61
CA LEU A 632 29.26 -7.80 -44.56
C LEU A 632 28.92 -6.33 -44.86
N ASN A 633 27.70 -5.89 -44.57
CA ASN A 633 27.28 -4.52 -44.83
C ASN A 633 27.87 -3.58 -43.77
N PRO A 634 28.60 -2.51 -44.16
CA PRO A 634 29.21 -1.56 -43.22
C PRO A 634 28.27 -1.00 -42.15
N LEU A 635 27.00 -0.76 -42.50
CA LEU A 635 25.99 -0.25 -41.57
C LEU A 635 25.83 -1.16 -40.34
N TYR A 636 25.85 -2.47 -40.55
CA TYR A 636 25.70 -3.46 -39.49
C TYR A 636 27.05 -3.87 -38.91
N SER A 637 28.05 -4.12 -39.75
CA SER A 637 29.34 -4.64 -39.31
C SER A 637 30.11 -3.67 -38.41
N ASP A 638 30.01 -2.36 -38.63
CA ASP A 638 30.61 -1.37 -37.75
C ASP A 638 29.88 -1.23 -36.41
N HIS A 639 28.55 -1.39 -36.41
CA HIS A 639 27.73 -1.36 -35.19
C HIS A 639 27.90 -2.62 -34.35
N LEU A 640 28.07 -3.79 -34.99
CA LEU A 640 28.29 -5.07 -34.32
C LEU A 640 29.59 -5.10 -33.50
N LYS A 641 30.58 -4.28 -33.85
CA LYS A 641 31.83 -4.11 -33.06
C LYS A 641 31.61 -3.47 -31.69
N LEU A 642 30.42 -2.89 -31.44
CA LEU A 642 30.04 -2.34 -30.14
C LEU A 642 29.61 -3.44 -29.14
N ASP A 643 29.34 -4.65 -29.64
CA ASP A 643 28.87 -5.82 -28.87
C ASP A 643 27.71 -5.52 -27.91
N LEU A 644 26.79 -4.63 -28.31
CA LEU A 644 25.63 -4.29 -27.50
C LEU A 644 24.56 -5.39 -27.57
N VAL A 645 23.94 -5.71 -26.43
CA VAL A 645 22.92 -6.75 -26.32
C VAL A 645 21.67 -6.43 -27.12
N ILE A 646 21.10 -5.23 -27.00
CA ILE A 646 19.89 -4.82 -27.73
C ILE A 646 20.20 -3.64 -28.65
N ASN A 647 19.89 -3.82 -29.94
CA ASN A 647 20.15 -2.85 -30.98
C ASN A 647 18.85 -2.58 -31.75
N VAL A 648 18.40 -1.34 -31.77
CA VAL A 648 17.19 -0.95 -32.50
C VAL A 648 17.59 0.03 -33.60
N LEU A 649 17.29 -0.33 -34.85
CA LEU A 649 17.50 0.53 -36.01
C LEU A 649 16.18 1.20 -36.39
N ARG A 650 16.13 2.53 -36.27
CA ARG A 650 15.00 3.37 -36.68
C ARG A 650 15.28 4.14 -37.96
N SER A 651 14.22 4.77 -38.46
CA SER A 651 14.21 5.65 -39.64
C SER A 651 15.47 6.50 -39.75
N LYS A 652 15.99 6.63 -40.97
CA LYS A 652 17.23 7.38 -41.28
C LYS A 652 18.50 6.71 -40.73
N ASN A 653 18.52 5.38 -40.64
CA ASN A 653 19.65 4.60 -40.13
C ASN A 653 20.11 5.03 -38.72
N THR A 654 19.14 5.36 -37.84
CA THR A 654 19.44 5.83 -36.48
C THR A 654 19.48 4.63 -35.53
N TRP A 655 20.66 4.34 -34.97
CA TRP A 655 20.83 3.32 -33.94
C TRP A 655 20.44 3.84 -32.55
N GLY A 656 19.78 2.99 -31.79
CA GLY A 656 19.35 3.30 -30.44
C GLY A 656 18.84 2.08 -29.67
N SER A 657 18.22 2.36 -28.53
CA SER A 657 17.62 1.36 -27.65
C SER A 657 16.47 1.99 -26.86
N TYR A 658 15.52 1.19 -26.38
CA TYR A 658 14.46 1.69 -25.49
C TYR A 658 14.97 1.82 -24.05
N ARG A 659 14.67 2.96 -23.41
CA ARG A 659 15.16 3.28 -22.07
C ARG A 659 14.07 3.84 -21.18
N HIS A 660 14.17 3.52 -19.90
CA HIS A 660 13.31 4.03 -18.85
C HIS A 660 13.80 5.38 -18.36
N HIS A 661 12.92 6.39 -18.41
CA HIS A 661 13.13 7.73 -17.88
C HIS A 661 12.19 7.96 -16.70
N GLN A 662 12.64 8.71 -15.69
CA GLN A 662 11.78 9.08 -14.57
C GLN A 662 10.59 9.91 -15.06
N LEU A 663 9.37 9.48 -14.74
CA LEU A 663 8.17 10.24 -15.01
C LEU A 663 8.02 11.33 -13.94
N LEU A 664 8.02 12.60 -14.35
CA LEU A 664 7.79 13.72 -13.43
C LEU A 664 6.41 13.61 -12.78
N SER A 665 6.33 13.93 -11.50
CA SER A 665 5.08 13.92 -10.74
C SER A 665 4.01 14.75 -11.43
N ASN A 666 2.76 14.29 -11.37
CA ASN A 666 1.61 14.93 -12.00
C ASN A 666 1.43 16.37 -11.48
N GLN A 667 1.90 17.36 -12.23
CA GLN A 667 1.85 18.76 -11.82
C GLN A 667 0.43 19.32 -11.96
N PRO A 668 0.03 20.25 -11.08
CA PRO A 668 -1.22 20.99 -11.24
C PRO A 668 -1.26 21.71 -12.60
N ARG A 669 -2.39 21.60 -13.30
CA ARG A 669 -2.63 22.25 -14.61
C ARG A 669 -3.88 23.12 -14.54
N PRO A 670 -4.00 24.17 -15.37
CA PRO A 670 -5.23 24.98 -15.41
C PRO A 670 -6.40 24.14 -15.91
N VAL A 671 -7.45 24.03 -15.10
CA VAL A 671 -8.71 23.33 -15.43
C VAL A 671 -9.91 24.26 -15.24
N HIS A 672 -10.99 23.99 -15.96
CA HIS A 672 -12.22 24.79 -15.85
C HIS A 672 -12.99 24.52 -14.56
N HIS A 673 -13.00 23.28 -14.07
CA HIS A 673 -13.71 22.92 -12.85
C HIS A 673 -12.76 22.20 -11.90
N ALA A 674 -12.69 22.70 -10.66
CA ALA A 674 -11.84 22.19 -9.61
C ALA A 674 -12.56 22.23 -8.27
N TRP A 675 -12.28 21.23 -7.44
CA TRP A 675 -12.77 21.11 -6.07
C TRP A 675 -11.60 20.78 -5.15
N ALA A 676 -11.64 21.25 -3.90
CA ALA A 676 -10.55 21.04 -2.95
C ALA A 676 -10.78 19.81 -2.07
N ASN A 677 -9.72 19.04 -1.80
CA ASN A 677 -9.75 17.90 -0.89
C ASN A 677 -8.37 17.60 -0.31
N GLN A 678 -8.33 16.78 0.74
CA GLN A 678 -7.08 16.24 1.28
C GLN A 678 -6.65 15.00 0.50
N LEU A 679 -5.35 14.93 0.19
CA LEU A 679 -4.75 13.71 -0.37
C LEU A 679 -4.56 12.64 0.70
N VAL A 680 -4.31 13.06 1.95
CA VAL A 680 -4.13 12.19 3.11
C VAL A 680 -5.08 12.65 4.22
N LYS A 681 -6.05 11.80 4.57
CA LYS A 681 -7.01 12.10 5.66
C LYS A 681 -6.26 12.33 6.98
N GLY A 682 -6.69 13.32 7.76
CA GLY A 682 -6.06 13.71 9.02
C GLY A 682 -4.88 14.66 8.87
N ASP A 683 -4.31 14.81 7.66
CA ASP A 683 -3.20 15.72 7.38
C ASP A 683 -3.69 16.97 6.64
N LEU A 684 -3.73 18.10 7.34
CA LEU A 684 -4.15 19.39 6.78
C LEU A 684 -3.13 19.97 5.77
N SER A 685 -1.88 19.51 5.75
CA SER A 685 -0.90 19.97 4.75
C SER A 685 -1.13 19.35 3.36
N SER A 686 -1.94 18.29 3.32
CA SER A 686 -2.19 17.51 2.11
C SER A 686 -3.32 18.06 1.22
N PHE A 687 -3.83 19.27 1.51
CA PHE A 687 -4.88 19.90 0.69
C PHE A 687 -4.38 20.21 -0.71
N ALA A 688 -5.16 19.80 -1.71
CA ALA A 688 -4.92 20.11 -3.10
C ALA A 688 -6.24 20.36 -3.85
N TRP A 689 -6.16 21.20 -4.88
CA TRP A 689 -7.21 21.34 -5.88
C TRP A 689 -7.18 20.13 -6.82
N MET A 690 -8.33 19.52 -7.03
CA MET A 690 -8.54 18.32 -7.84
C MET A 690 -9.45 18.67 -9.02
N GLU A 691 -9.13 18.17 -10.21
CA GLU A 691 -9.96 18.34 -11.41
C GLU A 691 -11.35 17.70 -11.20
N GLY A 692 -12.40 18.40 -11.65
CA GLY A 692 -13.78 17.92 -11.58
C GLY A 692 -14.44 17.77 -12.96
N SER A 693 -15.63 17.17 -13.00
CA SER A 693 -16.32 16.74 -14.24
C SER A 693 -17.13 17.82 -14.95
N ILE A 694 -17.53 18.89 -14.27
CA ILE A 694 -18.38 19.93 -14.83
C ILE A 694 -17.62 20.70 -15.90
N THR A 695 -18.13 20.67 -17.13
CA THR A 695 -17.63 21.50 -18.22
C THR A 695 -18.47 22.79 -18.34
N PRO A 696 -17.88 23.88 -18.86
CA PRO A 696 -18.62 25.14 -19.10
C PRO A 696 -19.85 24.99 -20.00
N GLU A 697 -19.85 23.98 -20.86
CA GLU A 697 -20.92 23.67 -21.83
C GLU A 697 -22.11 22.94 -21.21
N CYS A 698 -22.04 22.56 -19.93
CA CYS A 698 -23.10 21.84 -19.24
C CYS A 698 -24.41 22.66 -19.24
N LYS A 699 -25.46 22.17 -19.90
CA LYS A 699 -26.78 22.82 -19.99
C LYS A 699 -27.69 22.48 -18.80
N ASN A 700 -27.14 22.52 -17.58
CA ASN A 700 -27.95 22.33 -16.38
C ASN A 700 -28.42 23.71 -15.87
N PRO A 701 -29.74 23.97 -15.74
CA PRO A 701 -30.25 25.24 -15.21
C PRO A 701 -29.85 25.47 -13.74
N GLU A 702 -29.67 24.40 -12.97
CA GLU A 702 -29.25 24.42 -11.56
C GLU A 702 -27.72 24.54 -11.40
N LEU A 703 -27.00 25.04 -12.42
CA LEU A 703 -25.57 25.23 -12.33
C LEU A 703 -25.24 26.58 -11.68
N VAL A 704 -24.45 26.55 -10.61
CA VAL A 704 -24.01 27.73 -9.88
C VAL A 704 -22.50 27.90 -9.98
N SER A 705 -22.07 29.11 -10.33
CA SER A 705 -20.67 29.56 -10.21
C SER A 705 -20.43 30.00 -8.78
N VAL A 706 -19.66 29.23 -8.02
CA VAL A 706 -19.40 29.49 -6.60
C VAL A 706 -18.36 30.59 -6.47
N VAL A 707 -18.70 31.64 -5.72
CA VAL A 707 -17.80 32.75 -5.41
C VAL A 707 -17.18 32.54 -4.03
N TYR A 708 -18.00 32.17 -3.05
CA TYR A 708 -17.56 31.87 -1.69
C TYR A 708 -18.07 30.50 -1.25
N SER A 709 -17.19 29.74 -0.60
CA SER A 709 -17.57 28.56 0.18
C SER A 709 -17.19 28.80 1.63
N SER A 710 -18.02 28.37 2.55
CA SER A 710 -17.84 28.61 3.99
C SER A 710 -17.44 27.34 4.71
N LEU A 711 -16.52 27.48 5.66
CA LEU A 711 -16.07 26.38 6.52
C LEU A 711 -16.97 26.25 7.75
N ASN A 712 -17.31 25.01 8.06
CA ASN A 712 -18.07 24.63 9.25
C ASN A 712 -17.24 23.72 10.16
N PHE A 713 -17.62 23.64 11.44
CA PHE A 713 -16.86 22.86 12.42
C PHE A 713 -16.79 21.37 12.06
N ARG A 714 -17.85 20.86 11.40
CA ARG A 714 -17.90 19.53 10.81
C ARG A 714 -16.76 19.29 9.80
N ASP A 715 -16.49 20.25 8.92
CA ASP A 715 -15.44 20.12 7.90
C ASP A 715 -14.08 19.95 8.57
N VAL A 716 -13.82 20.71 9.65
CA VAL A 716 -12.59 20.61 10.44
C VAL A 716 -12.49 19.28 11.16
N MET A 717 -13.56 18.78 11.79
CA MET A 717 -13.56 17.47 12.47
C MET A 717 -13.33 16.32 11.50
N MET A 718 -13.87 16.41 10.27
CA MET A 718 -13.62 15.43 9.21
C MET A 718 -12.20 15.52 8.68
N ALA A 719 -11.72 16.74 8.42
CA ALA A 719 -10.37 16.95 7.87
C ALA A 719 -9.25 16.56 8.85
N THR A 720 -9.50 16.70 10.16
CA THR A 720 -8.58 16.29 11.24
C THR A 720 -8.72 14.82 11.61
N GLY A 721 -9.69 14.09 11.06
CA GLY A 721 -9.93 12.68 11.36
C GLY A 721 -10.62 12.39 12.69
N LYS A 722 -11.06 13.42 13.44
CA LYS A 722 -11.81 13.26 14.70
C LYS A 722 -13.23 12.75 14.50
N LEU A 723 -13.79 12.88 13.30
CA LEU A 723 -15.11 12.38 12.93
C LEU A 723 -15.02 11.46 11.72
N SER A 724 -15.58 10.25 11.82
CA SER A 724 -15.59 9.28 10.72
C SER A 724 -16.42 9.76 9.53
N SER A 725 -15.92 9.50 8.31
CA SER A 725 -16.62 9.81 7.05
C SER A 725 -17.91 9.00 6.86
N GLU A 726 -18.07 7.86 7.53
CA GLU A 726 -19.26 6.99 7.41
C GLU A 726 -20.52 7.61 8.04
N LEU A 727 -20.34 8.54 8.99
CA LEU A 727 -21.46 9.33 9.54
C LEU A 727 -22.06 10.28 8.50
N ALA A 728 -21.31 10.60 7.43
CA ALA A 728 -21.74 11.48 6.35
C ALA A 728 -22.35 10.71 5.16
N SER A 729 -21.76 9.59 4.78
CA SER A 729 -22.16 8.81 3.61
C SER A 729 -22.07 7.32 3.89
N LYS A 730 -23.13 6.59 3.52
CA LYS A 730 -23.18 5.12 3.61
C LYS A 730 -22.62 4.40 2.38
N THR A 731 -22.31 5.12 1.30
CA THR A 731 -21.85 4.51 0.03
C THR A 731 -20.47 5.01 -0.36
N ARG A 732 -19.68 4.12 -0.98
CA ARG A 732 -18.29 4.41 -1.40
C ARG A 732 -18.21 5.57 -2.39
N GLY A 733 -19.12 5.62 -3.38
CA GLY A 733 -19.12 6.68 -4.42
C GLY A 733 -19.38 8.11 -3.91
N ALA A 734 -20.06 8.26 -2.77
CA ALA A 734 -20.28 9.56 -2.12
C ALA A 734 -19.24 9.89 -1.04
N SER A 735 -18.29 8.99 -0.76
CA SER A 735 -17.30 9.15 0.34
C SER A 735 -15.97 9.76 -0.10
N ASP A 736 -15.73 9.95 -1.41
CA ASP A 736 -14.46 10.47 -1.96
C ASP A 736 -14.14 11.90 -1.49
N CYS A 737 -15.18 12.73 -1.28
CA CYS A 737 -15.04 14.08 -0.74
C CYS A 737 -16.28 14.39 0.08
N VAL A 738 -16.06 14.71 1.36
CA VAL A 738 -17.11 15.00 2.33
C VAL A 738 -16.98 16.42 2.92
N LEU A 739 -16.11 17.25 2.33
CA LEU A 739 -15.76 18.58 2.83
C LEU A 739 -16.56 19.68 2.11
N GLY A 740 -17.13 20.57 2.92
CA GLY A 740 -17.87 21.74 2.46
C GLY A 740 -19.27 21.38 2.00
N PHE A 741 -20.26 22.05 2.57
CA PHE A 741 -21.66 21.85 2.21
C PHE A 741 -22.46 23.15 2.16
N GLU A 742 -21.78 24.30 2.23
CA GLU A 742 -22.39 25.64 2.22
C GLU A 742 -21.65 26.53 1.21
N PHE A 743 -22.42 27.31 0.44
CA PHE A 743 -21.91 28.13 -0.65
C PHE A 743 -22.74 29.41 -0.87
N ALA A 744 -22.11 30.41 -1.50
CA ALA A 744 -22.77 31.54 -2.15
C ALA A 744 -22.19 31.74 -3.55
N GLY A 745 -23.06 32.01 -4.51
CA GLY A 745 -22.66 32.10 -5.91
C GLY A 745 -23.73 32.68 -6.82
N ILE A 746 -23.48 32.56 -8.12
CA ILE A 746 -24.31 33.12 -9.18
C ILE A 746 -24.76 31.99 -10.10
N THR A 747 -26.07 31.86 -10.28
CA THR A 747 -26.67 30.93 -11.25
C THR A 747 -26.35 31.36 -12.68
N ARG A 748 -26.53 30.46 -13.64
CA ARG A 748 -26.36 30.78 -15.07
C ARG A 748 -27.24 31.94 -15.55
N ASP A 749 -28.41 32.12 -14.95
CA ASP A 749 -29.35 33.20 -15.26
C ASP A 749 -28.95 34.55 -14.63
N GLY A 750 -27.83 34.59 -13.90
CA GLY A 750 -27.34 35.79 -13.21
C GLY A 750 -27.94 36.02 -11.82
N ARG A 751 -28.85 35.15 -11.36
CA ARG A 751 -29.42 35.26 -10.00
C ARG A 751 -28.37 34.94 -8.95
N ARG A 752 -28.28 35.78 -7.92
CA ARG A 752 -27.42 35.58 -6.74
C ARG A 752 -28.11 34.64 -5.76
N VAL A 753 -27.44 33.54 -5.43
CA VAL A 753 -28.01 32.47 -4.60
C VAL A 753 -27.03 32.03 -3.51
N MET A 754 -27.59 31.63 -2.38
CA MET A 754 -26.87 30.98 -1.27
C MET A 754 -27.58 29.67 -0.92
N GLY A 755 -26.84 28.66 -0.48
CA GLY A 755 -27.47 27.36 -0.24
C GLY A 755 -26.62 26.34 0.48
N LEU A 756 -27.27 25.21 0.76
CA LEU A 756 -26.67 24.01 1.33
C LEU A 756 -26.75 22.83 0.35
N LEU A 757 -25.75 21.95 0.40
CA LEU A 757 -25.61 20.85 -0.55
C LEU A 757 -25.54 19.48 0.13
N ASN A 758 -26.23 18.48 -0.42
CA ASN A 758 -26.17 17.10 0.06
C ASN A 758 -24.83 16.40 -0.33
N THR A 759 -24.27 16.69 -1.50
CA THR A 759 -23.12 15.93 -2.02
C THR A 759 -21.76 16.29 -1.41
N HIS A 760 -21.73 17.15 -0.38
CA HIS A 760 -20.54 17.47 0.44
C HIS A 760 -19.26 17.83 -0.35
N ARG A 761 -19.42 18.68 -1.39
CA ARG A 761 -18.34 19.20 -2.27
C ARG A 761 -18.51 20.69 -2.55
N ALA A 762 -18.82 21.49 -1.53
CA ALA A 762 -19.08 22.91 -1.72
C ALA A 762 -17.81 23.77 -1.93
N ILE A 763 -16.63 23.26 -1.54
CA ILE A 763 -15.34 23.93 -1.82
C ILE A 763 -14.93 23.63 -3.27
N THR A 764 -15.65 24.25 -4.20
CA THR A 764 -15.53 24.06 -5.65
C THR A 764 -15.83 25.40 -6.34
N ASN A 765 -15.42 25.56 -7.60
CA ASN A 765 -15.78 26.73 -8.40
C ASN A 765 -17.12 26.57 -9.15
N TYR A 766 -17.58 25.33 -9.37
CA TYR A 766 -18.92 25.05 -9.91
C TYR A 766 -19.60 23.92 -9.15
N LEU A 767 -20.91 24.04 -8.97
CA LEU A 767 -21.73 22.96 -8.43
C LEU A 767 -23.14 22.98 -9.02
N VAL A 768 -23.85 21.87 -8.86
CA VAL A 768 -25.28 21.76 -9.17
C VAL A 768 -26.05 21.88 -7.85
N ASN A 769 -26.85 22.93 -7.67
CA ASN A 769 -27.53 23.20 -6.40
C ASN A 769 -28.77 22.30 -6.18
N ASP A 770 -29.17 22.13 -4.92
CA ASP A 770 -30.46 21.53 -4.54
C ASP A 770 -31.48 22.68 -4.38
N PRO A 771 -32.50 22.78 -5.25
CA PRO A 771 -33.45 23.89 -5.21
C PRO A 771 -34.24 23.93 -3.90
N THR A 772 -34.35 22.82 -3.16
CA THR A 772 -35.05 22.79 -1.86
C THR A 772 -34.24 23.39 -0.70
N LEU A 773 -32.93 23.55 -0.87
CA LEU A 773 -32.01 24.09 0.13
C LEU A 773 -31.19 25.27 -0.43
N THR A 774 -31.78 25.99 -1.38
CA THR A 774 -31.22 27.20 -1.99
C THR A 774 -32.17 28.37 -1.71
N TRP A 775 -31.60 29.54 -1.43
CA TRP A 775 -32.30 30.80 -1.22
C TRP A 775 -31.73 31.89 -2.12
N GLU A 776 -32.58 32.82 -2.55
CA GLU A 776 -32.14 34.00 -3.29
C GLU A 776 -31.54 35.03 -2.33
N ILE A 777 -30.44 35.65 -2.75
CA ILE A 777 -29.73 36.62 -1.92
C ILE A 777 -30.43 37.99 -2.03
N PRO A 778 -30.82 38.63 -0.91
CA PRO A 778 -31.41 39.96 -0.92
C PRO A 778 -30.51 41.00 -1.58
N ASP A 779 -31.09 41.97 -2.28
CA ASP A 779 -30.28 42.91 -3.07
C ASP A 779 -29.32 43.77 -2.26
N ALA A 780 -29.67 44.01 -0.99
CA ALA A 780 -28.87 44.77 -0.03
C ALA A 780 -27.61 44.03 0.43
N TRP A 781 -27.48 42.72 0.18
CA TRP A 781 -26.37 41.92 0.67
C TRP A 781 -25.35 41.66 -0.43
N SER A 782 -24.08 41.68 -0.02
CA SER A 782 -22.97 41.15 -0.79
C SER A 782 -22.97 39.61 -0.77
N LEU A 783 -22.26 38.99 -1.72
CA LEU A 783 -22.10 37.53 -1.74
C LEU A 783 -21.30 37.02 -0.53
N GLU A 784 -20.37 37.82 0.01
CA GLU A 784 -19.61 37.46 1.21
C GLU A 784 -20.50 37.43 2.45
N GLU A 785 -21.37 38.43 2.64
CA GLU A 785 -22.36 38.46 3.72
C GLU A 785 -23.32 37.27 3.63
N ALA A 786 -23.83 36.99 2.43
CA ALA A 786 -24.73 35.88 2.19
C ALA A 786 -24.10 34.52 2.49
N ALA A 787 -22.81 34.33 2.22
CA ALA A 787 -22.10 33.07 2.50
C ALA A 787 -22.02 32.71 4.00
N THR A 788 -22.35 33.66 4.90
CA THR A 788 -22.34 33.43 6.35
C THR A 788 -23.62 32.80 6.89
N ILE A 789 -24.69 32.76 6.09
CA ILE A 789 -26.07 32.55 6.57
C ILE A 789 -26.55 31.09 6.54
N PRO A 790 -26.46 30.33 5.42
CA PRO A 790 -27.31 29.15 5.22
C PRO A 790 -27.21 28.10 6.32
N CYS A 791 -26.00 27.68 6.70
CA CYS A 791 -25.81 26.60 7.67
C CYS A 791 -26.18 27.04 9.09
N VAL A 792 -25.75 28.25 9.50
CA VAL A 792 -25.92 28.71 10.88
C VAL A 792 -27.38 28.99 11.18
N TYR A 793 -28.08 29.69 10.28
CA TYR A 793 -29.49 29.99 10.46
C TYR A 793 -30.37 28.77 10.25
N ALA A 794 -30.10 27.90 9.26
CA ALA A 794 -30.85 26.65 9.14
C ALA A 794 -30.71 25.78 10.40
N THR A 795 -29.52 25.74 11.02
CA THR A 795 -29.33 25.05 12.31
C THR A 795 -30.17 25.68 13.40
N CYS A 796 -30.15 27.01 13.56
CA CYS A 796 -30.93 27.70 14.59
C CYS A 796 -32.45 27.59 14.37
N TYR A 797 -32.94 27.70 13.13
CA TYR A 797 -34.37 27.54 12.83
C TYR A 797 -34.85 26.12 13.16
N TYR A 798 -34.08 25.12 12.74
CA TYR A 798 -34.36 23.72 13.05
C TYR A 798 -34.28 23.43 14.56
N ALA A 799 -33.30 24.01 15.26
CA ALA A 799 -33.13 23.88 16.70
C ALA A 799 -34.27 24.56 17.48
N PHE A 800 -34.59 25.82 17.18
CA PHE A 800 -35.51 26.63 18.00
C PHE A 800 -36.98 26.48 17.63
N TYR A 801 -37.33 26.40 16.34
CA TYR A 801 -38.73 26.38 15.92
C TYR A 801 -39.25 24.96 15.75
N THR A 802 -38.48 24.09 15.10
CA THR A 802 -38.90 22.70 14.87
C THR A 802 -38.79 21.86 16.14
N THR A 803 -37.71 22.03 16.91
CA THR A 803 -37.40 21.17 18.06
C THR A 803 -37.65 21.85 19.41
N GLY A 804 -37.13 23.07 19.59
CA GLY A 804 -37.09 23.78 20.85
C GLY A 804 -38.38 24.50 21.23
N GLY A 805 -39.26 24.82 20.28
CA GLY A 805 -40.51 25.55 20.52
C GLY A 805 -40.32 26.89 21.25
N ILE A 806 -39.37 27.71 20.77
CA ILE A 806 -39.03 29.01 21.36
C ILE A 806 -40.25 29.95 21.45
N LYS A 807 -40.39 30.66 22.57
CA LYS A 807 -41.45 31.66 22.80
C LYS A 807 -40.89 32.91 23.46
N LYS A 808 -41.59 34.03 23.26
CA LYS A 808 -41.29 35.31 23.91
C LYS A 808 -41.28 35.15 25.44
N GLY A 809 -40.30 35.73 26.10
CA GLY A 809 -40.14 35.72 27.56
C GLY A 809 -39.43 34.49 28.14
N MET A 810 -39.06 33.50 27.32
CA MET A 810 -38.25 32.36 27.80
C MET A 810 -36.80 32.77 28.07
N LYS A 811 -36.16 32.10 29.04
CA LYS A 811 -34.74 32.20 29.35
C LYS A 811 -33.95 31.17 28.55
N ILE A 812 -32.90 31.59 27.84
CA ILE A 812 -32.11 30.71 26.98
C ILE A 812 -30.62 30.83 27.26
N LEU A 813 -29.94 29.70 27.47
CA LEU A 813 -28.48 29.62 27.51
C LEU A 813 -27.92 29.20 26.15
N ILE A 814 -27.12 30.06 25.53
CA ILE A 814 -26.48 29.83 24.23
C ILE A 814 -24.97 29.71 24.42
N HIS A 815 -24.43 28.51 24.29
CA HIS A 815 -22.99 28.32 24.38
C HIS A 815 -22.25 28.82 23.15
N ALA A 816 -20.99 29.20 23.35
CA ALA A 816 -20.08 29.70 22.31
C ALA A 816 -20.68 30.86 21.49
N GLY A 817 -21.24 31.87 22.16
CA GLY A 817 -21.97 32.99 21.54
C GLY A 817 -21.20 33.74 20.45
N SER A 818 -19.86 33.79 20.55
CA SER A 818 -18.99 34.41 19.54
C SER A 818 -18.83 33.62 18.23
N GLY A 819 -19.24 32.35 18.20
CA GLY A 819 -19.19 31.50 16.99
C GLY A 819 -20.36 31.77 16.04
N GLY A 820 -20.32 31.19 14.84
CA GLY A 820 -21.36 31.43 13.81
C GLY A 820 -22.78 31.06 14.26
N VAL A 821 -22.97 29.82 14.75
CA VAL A 821 -24.28 29.38 15.27
C VAL A 821 -24.69 30.17 16.51
N GLY A 822 -23.74 30.50 17.39
CA GLY A 822 -23.99 31.30 18.59
C GLY A 822 -24.56 32.69 18.27
N GLN A 823 -23.94 33.42 17.33
CA GLN A 823 -24.41 34.75 16.92
C GLN A 823 -25.79 34.70 16.26
N ALA A 824 -26.03 33.71 15.38
CA ALA A 824 -27.33 33.53 14.74
C ALA A 824 -28.41 33.17 15.78
N ALA A 825 -28.09 32.30 16.73
CA ALA A 825 -28.98 31.91 17.82
C ALA A 825 -29.33 33.10 18.72
N ILE A 826 -28.35 33.92 19.11
CA ILE A 826 -28.56 35.13 19.91
C ILE A 826 -29.48 36.11 19.15
N THR A 827 -29.20 36.33 17.86
CA THR A 827 -30.00 37.25 17.02
C THR A 827 -31.47 36.81 16.98
N LEU A 828 -31.73 35.53 16.78
CA LEU A 828 -33.10 34.99 16.74
C LEU A 828 -33.78 35.01 18.11
N ALA A 829 -33.07 34.66 19.18
CA ALA A 829 -33.61 34.67 20.54
C ALA A 829 -34.00 36.09 20.98
N LEU A 830 -33.15 37.07 20.72
CA LEU A 830 -33.44 38.49 20.99
C LEU A 830 -34.59 39.00 20.11
N TRP A 831 -34.68 38.58 18.84
CA TRP A 831 -35.78 38.94 17.95
C TRP A 831 -37.15 38.45 18.46
N VAL A 832 -37.20 37.22 18.98
CA VAL A 832 -38.41 36.66 19.61
C VAL A 832 -38.73 37.35 20.95
N GLY A 833 -37.74 37.96 21.59
CA GLY A 833 -37.86 38.61 22.90
C GLY A 833 -37.62 37.64 24.06
N CYS A 834 -36.65 36.73 23.91
CA CYS A 834 -36.14 35.87 24.98
C CYS A 834 -35.07 36.59 25.81
N GLU A 835 -34.91 36.15 27.05
CA GLU A 835 -33.81 36.56 27.92
C GLU A 835 -32.61 35.65 27.67
N VAL A 836 -31.48 36.22 27.26
CA VAL A 836 -30.33 35.47 26.73
C VAL A 836 -29.19 35.43 27.73
N PHE A 837 -28.70 34.23 28.00
CA PHE A 837 -27.44 33.91 28.66
C PHE A 837 -26.47 33.35 27.61
N THR A 838 -25.18 33.69 27.69
CA THR A 838 -24.21 33.14 26.74
C THR A 838 -22.85 32.87 27.36
N THR A 839 -22.05 32.01 26.74
CA THR A 839 -20.68 31.76 27.16
C THR A 839 -19.66 32.06 26.06
N VAL A 840 -18.51 32.58 26.46
CA VAL A 840 -17.40 32.94 25.57
C VAL A 840 -16.05 32.50 26.16
N GLY A 841 -15.07 32.23 25.30
CA GLY A 841 -13.80 31.64 25.73
C GLY A 841 -12.64 32.62 25.95
N THR A 842 -12.77 33.90 25.54
CA THR A 842 -11.72 34.91 25.69
C THR A 842 -12.30 36.29 26.01
N PRO A 843 -11.53 37.18 26.67
CA PRO A 843 -11.97 38.55 26.93
C PRO A 843 -12.33 39.34 25.65
N GLN A 844 -11.60 39.11 24.56
CA GLN A 844 -11.88 39.73 23.26
C GLN A 844 -13.24 39.32 22.70
N LYS A 845 -13.62 38.04 22.86
CA LYS A 845 -14.93 37.52 22.46
C LYS A 845 -16.06 38.05 23.33
N ARG A 846 -15.80 38.26 24.62
CA ARG A 846 -16.72 38.91 25.56
C ARG A 846 -17.01 40.35 25.14
N GLU A 847 -15.97 41.13 24.87
CA GLU A 847 -16.09 42.51 24.39
C GLU A 847 -16.82 42.60 23.04
N PHE A 848 -16.62 41.62 22.15
CA PHE A 848 -17.37 41.53 20.90
C PHE A 848 -18.88 41.33 21.14
N ILE A 849 -19.28 40.37 22.01
CA ILE A 849 -20.69 40.16 22.32
C ILE A 849 -21.32 41.41 22.93
N ARG A 850 -20.63 42.06 23.85
CA ARG A 850 -21.09 43.31 24.48
C ARG A 850 -21.36 44.43 23.48
N LYS A 851 -20.49 44.57 22.47
CA LYS A 851 -20.66 45.59 21.40
C LYS A 851 -21.76 45.24 20.41
N THR A 852 -21.86 43.97 20.01
CA THR A 852 -22.79 43.53 18.97
C THR A 852 -24.22 43.36 19.50
N PHE A 853 -24.36 42.89 20.74
CA PHE A 853 -25.64 42.60 21.39
C PHE A 853 -25.74 43.34 22.73
N PRO A 854 -25.90 44.67 22.72
CA PRO A 854 -25.97 45.47 23.96
C PRO A 854 -27.23 45.17 24.81
N GLN A 855 -28.15 44.36 24.28
CA GLN A 855 -29.34 43.87 24.97
C GLN A 855 -29.04 42.76 25.97
N ILE A 856 -27.84 42.15 25.92
CA ILE A 856 -27.40 41.12 26.85
C ILE A 856 -26.66 41.81 28.01
N PRO A 857 -27.13 41.64 29.25
CA PRO A 857 -26.43 42.13 30.44
C PRO A 857 -25.04 41.52 30.64
N GLU A 858 -24.14 42.23 31.31
CA GLU A 858 -22.74 41.78 31.51
C GLU A 858 -22.63 40.54 32.42
N ASP A 859 -23.52 40.45 33.41
CA ASP A 859 -23.71 39.31 34.32
C ASP A 859 -24.37 38.10 33.65
N HIS A 860 -24.86 38.23 32.41
CA HIS A 860 -25.39 37.11 31.61
C HIS A 860 -24.31 36.48 30.69
N ILE A 861 -23.07 36.96 30.74
CA ILE A 861 -21.97 36.47 29.92
C ILE A 861 -20.97 35.66 30.76
N GLY A 862 -20.94 34.35 30.55
CA GLY A 862 -20.11 33.39 31.29
C GLY A 862 -18.86 32.94 30.53
N ASN A 863 -18.02 32.13 31.20
CA ASN A 863 -16.84 31.51 30.59
C ASN A 863 -17.22 30.18 29.91
N SER A 864 -16.70 29.90 28.72
CA SER A 864 -16.92 28.63 28.00
C SER A 864 -15.78 27.61 28.17
N ARG A 865 -14.72 27.97 28.90
CA ARG A 865 -13.53 27.10 29.09
C ARG A 865 -13.58 26.23 30.34
N ASP A 866 -14.45 26.56 31.28
CA ASP A 866 -14.70 25.85 32.53
C ASP A 866 -16.21 25.73 32.78
N THR A 867 -16.61 25.23 33.95
CA THR A 867 -18.00 25.07 34.37
C THR A 867 -18.57 26.26 35.15
N SER A 868 -17.84 27.38 35.27
CA SER A 868 -18.26 28.55 36.06
C SER A 868 -19.55 29.21 35.58
N PHE A 869 -19.93 28.97 34.32
CA PHE A 869 -21.19 29.44 33.77
C PHE A 869 -22.42 28.82 34.45
N GLU A 870 -22.28 27.64 35.06
CA GLU A 870 -23.36 26.99 35.80
C GLU A 870 -23.77 27.85 36.99
N GLN A 871 -22.80 28.30 37.79
CA GLN A 871 -23.04 29.18 38.94
C GLN A 871 -23.61 30.52 38.49
N MET A 872 -23.06 31.12 37.44
CA MET A 872 -23.58 32.37 36.87
C MET A 872 -25.07 32.25 36.49
N VAL A 873 -25.44 31.18 35.77
CA VAL A 873 -26.84 30.98 35.38
C VAL A 873 -27.72 30.78 36.62
N MET A 874 -27.28 29.98 37.60
CA MET A 874 -28.08 29.76 38.81
C MET A 874 -28.25 31.03 39.65
N GLU A 875 -27.22 31.86 39.78
CA GLU A 875 -27.27 33.13 40.51
C GLU A 875 -28.24 34.12 39.85
N GLN A 876 -28.17 34.27 38.52
CA GLN A 876 -29.02 35.22 37.78
C GLN A 876 -30.45 34.69 37.54
N THR A 877 -30.73 33.43 37.86
CA THR A 877 -32.06 32.82 37.73
C THR A 877 -32.69 32.42 39.06
N ASP A 878 -32.14 32.89 40.19
CA ASP A 878 -32.60 32.54 41.54
C ASP A 878 -32.71 31.02 41.77
N GLY A 879 -31.80 30.25 41.18
CA GLY A 879 -31.75 28.79 41.23
C GLY A 879 -32.79 28.07 40.35
N GLN A 880 -33.59 28.79 39.56
CA GLN A 880 -34.59 28.19 38.67
C GLN A 880 -33.96 27.56 37.42
N GLY A 881 -32.87 28.14 36.90
CA GLY A 881 -32.28 27.73 35.63
C GLY A 881 -32.92 28.39 34.40
N VAL A 882 -32.68 27.80 33.22
CA VAL A 882 -33.14 28.30 31.91
C VAL A 882 -34.10 27.32 31.22
N ASP A 883 -35.00 27.85 30.40
CA ASP A 883 -36.00 27.06 29.66
C ASP A 883 -35.39 26.29 28.49
N ILE A 884 -34.41 26.89 27.81
CA ILE A 884 -33.74 26.26 26.66
C ILE A 884 -32.22 26.38 26.80
N VAL A 885 -31.51 25.30 26.55
CA VAL A 885 -30.05 25.32 26.42
C VAL A 885 -29.67 24.90 25.01
N LEU A 886 -28.94 25.77 24.28
CA LEU A 886 -28.29 25.40 23.02
C LEU A 886 -26.82 25.05 23.30
N ASN A 887 -26.53 23.75 23.40
CA ASN A 887 -25.21 23.25 23.78
C ASN A 887 -24.36 22.85 22.57
N SER A 888 -23.09 23.27 22.62
CA SER A 888 -22.03 22.84 21.70
C SER A 888 -20.72 22.49 22.43
N LEU A 889 -20.75 22.42 23.76
CA LEU A 889 -19.61 22.07 24.62
C LEU A 889 -19.64 20.57 24.94
N ALA A 890 -18.50 20.03 25.36
CA ALA A 890 -18.29 18.60 25.57
C ALA A 890 -17.94 18.25 27.02
N ASP A 891 -18.00 16.96 27.34
CA ASP A 891 -17.58 16.35 28.61
C ASP A 891 -18.30 16.93 29.84
N ASP A 892 -17.55 17.36 30.84
CA ASP A 892 -18.03 17.93 32.11
C ASP A 892 -18.92 19.16 31.90
N LYS A 893 -18.64 19.93 30.84
CA LYS A 893 -19.41 21.11 30.48
C LYS A 893 -20.80 20.75 29.97
N LEU A 894 -20.94 19.69 29.18
CA LEU A 894 -22.26 19.21 28.74
C LEU A 894 -23.12 18.86 29.97
N GLN A 895 -22.54 18.15 30.94
CA GLN A 895 -23.25 17.82 32.18
C GLN A 895 -23.63 19.07 33.00
N ALA A 896 -22.75 20.08 33.03
CA ALA A 896 -23.04 21.37 33.68
C ALA A 896 -24.18 22.13 32.97
N SER A 897 -24.17 22.14 31.63
CA SER A 897 -25.23 22.71 30.81
C SER A 897 -26.58 22.02 31.06
N VAL A 898 -26.60 20.70 31.22
CA VAL A 898 -27.82 19.94 31.54
C VAL A 898 -28.36 20.33 32.92
N ARG A 899 -27.49 20.59 33.91
CA ARG A 899 -27.91 21.06 35.24
C ARG A 899 -28.52 22.46 35.24
N CYS A 900 -28.16 23.29 34.26
CA CYS A 900 -28.71 24.64 34.09
C CYS A 900 -30.19 24.67 33.66
N LEU A 901 -30.79 23.53 33.29
CA LEU A 901 -32.19 23.48 32.88
C LEU A 901 -33.15 23.67 34.05
N ALA A 902 -34.16 24.51 33.79
CA ALA A 902 -35.36 24.64 34.61
C ALA A 902 -36.31 23.45 34.43
N ASP A 903 -37.32 23.37 35.29
CA ASP A 903 -38.37 22.36 35.19
C ASP A 903 -39.16 22.53 33.88
N GLY A 904 -39.36 21.43 33.13
CA GLY A 904 -39.94 21.43 31.78
C GLY A 904 -39.00 21.96 30.68
N GLY A 905 -37.75 22.26 31.02
CA GLY A 905 -36.76 22.82 30.09
C GLY A 905 -36.35 21.87 28.96
N ARG A 906 -35.77 22.43 27.89
CA ARG A 906 -35.37 21.71 26.67
C ARG A 906 -33.90 21.88 26.37
N PHE A 907 -33.19 20.76 26.29
CA PHE A 907 -31.79 20.72 25.90
C PHE A 907 -31.66 20.47 24.39
N LEU A 908 -30.96 21.37 23.70
CA LEU A 908 -30.69 21.29 22.26
C LEU A 908 -29.20 21.03 22.05
N GLU A 909 -28.83 19.77 21.84
CA GLU A 909 -27.46 19.33 21.62
C GLU A 909 -27.10 19.45 20.13
N ILE A 910 -26.19 20.37 19.78
CA ILE A 910 -25.63 20.49 18.42
C ILE A 910 -24.19 19.96 18.33
N GLY A 911 -23.54 19.71 19.46
CA GLY A 911 -22.23 19.06 19.54
C GLY A 911 -22.33 17.59 19.16
N LYS A 912 -21.25 17.06 18.56
CA LYS A 912 -21.18 15.66 18.12
C LYS A 912 -20.22 14.81 18.90
N PHE A 913 -19.33 15.42 19.68
CA PHE A 913 -18.25 14.70 20.34
C PHE A 913 -18.78 13.67 21.34
N ASP A 914 -19.58 14.10 22.32
CA ASP A 914 -20.16 13.23 23.34
C ASP A 914 -21.14 12.22 22.76
N MET A 915 -21.89 12.61 21.71
CA MET A 915 -22.78 11.71 20.98
C MET A 915 -22.03 10.58 20.28
N VAL A 916 -20.86 10.87 19.72
CA VAL A 916 -20.01 9.87 19.03
C VAL A 916 -19.31 8.97 20.06
N ASN A 917 -18.88 9.52 21.19
CA ASN A 917 -18.23 8.76 22.26
C ASN A 917 -19.21 7.98 23.17
N ASP A 918 -20.51 8.14 22.94
CA ASP A 918 -21.58 7.48 23.70
C ASP A 918 -21.44 7.77 25.20
N SER A 919 -21.30 9.05 25.53
CA SER A 919 -21.01 9.51 26.90
C SER A 919 -22.24 9.35 27.81
N PRO A 920 -22.06 8.98 29.09
CA PRO A 920 -23.19 8.74 29.98
C PRO A 920 -23.94 10.04 30.30
N LEU A 921 -25.27 9.97 30.31
CA LEU A 921 -26.16 11.05 30.74
C LEU A 921 -26.90 10.64 32.01
N GLY A 922 -26.84 11.48 33.05
CA GLY A 922 -27.49 11.19 34.32
C GLY A 922 -29.01 11.22 34.22
N MET A 923 -29.67 10.07 34.24
CA MET A 923 -31.13 9.97 34.05
C MET A 923 -31.97 10.65 35.15
N ALA A 924 -31.40 10.93 36.33
CA ALA A 924 -32.11 11.58 37.43
C ALA A 924 -32.59 13.00 37.09
N ILE A 925 -31.91 13.70 36.16
CA ILE A 925 -32.31 15.06 35.78
C ILE A 925 -33.68 15.11 35.08
N PHE A 926 -34.09 14.03 34.42
CA PHE A 926 -35.40 13.94 33.75
C PHE A 926 -36.59 13.96 34.73
N LEU A 927 -36.35 13.86 36.05
CA LEU A 927 -37.37 14.13 37.07
C LEU A 927 -37.85 15.58 37.08
N LYS A 928 -37.06 16.50 36.51
CA LYS A 928 -37.47 17.90 36.24
C LYS A 928 -38.36 18.03 35.00
N GLU A 929 -38.87 16.93 34.44
CA GLU A 929 -39.66 16.92 33.19
C GLU A 929 -38.94 17.53 31.98
N ILE A 930 -37.60 17.54 32.00
CA ILE A 930 -36.82 18.09 30.89
C ILE A 930 -36.90 17.21 29.65
N SER A 931 -36.65 17.80 28.48
CA SER A 931 -36.52 17.07 27.21
C SER A 931 -35.11 17.25 26.63
N PHE A 932 -34.45 16.17 26.21
CA PHE A 932 -33.13 16.20 25.59
C PHE A 932 -33.23 15.91 24.08
N HIS A 933 -32.77 16.84 23.25
CA HIS A 933 -32.88 16.76 21.80
C HIS A 933 -31.51 16.85 21.12
N GLY A 934 -31.12 15.80 20.38
CA GLY A 934 -29.98 15.84 19.46
C GLY A 934 -30.37 16.50 18.14
N VAL A 935 -29.79 17.67 17.85
CA VAL A 935 -30.11 18.50 16.69
C VAL A 935 -29.06 18.31 15.60
N LEU A 936 -29.34 17.40 14.66
CA LEU A 936 -28.44 17.03 13.57
C LEU A 936 -28.95 17.53 12.22
N LEU A 937 -28.48 18.72 11.79
CA LEU A 937 -28.87 19.31 10.49
C LEU A 937 -28.53 18.38 9.31
N ASP A 938 -27.49 17.56 9.43
CA ASP A 938 -27.08 16.65 8.34
C ASP A 938 -28.15 15.65 7.93
N ARG A 939 -29.07 15.30 8.85
CA ARG A 939 -30.19 14.40 8.54
C ARG A 939 -31.16 15.05 7.54
N LEU A 940 -31.19 16.38 7.46
CA LEU A 940 -32.02 17.11 6.51
C LEU A 940 -31.60 16.86 5.06
N PHE A 941 -30.30 16.63 4.80
CA PHE A 941 -29.81 16.40 3.43
C PHE A 941 -30.38 15.13 2.80
N ASN A 942 -30.61 14.11 3.62
CA ASN A 942 -31.23 12.83 3.24
C ASN A 942 -32.74 12.78 3.53
N ALA A 943 -33.33 13.85 4.06
CA ALA A 943 -34.76 13.90 4.37
C ALA A 943 -35.60 14.07 3.09
N PRO A 944 -36.90 13.67 3.12
CA PRO A 944 -37.83 13.94 2.04
C PRO A 944 -37.91 15.44 1.71
N PRO A 945 -38.18 15.80 0.44
CA PRO A 945 -38.25 17.20 0.00
C PRO A 945 -39.18 18.09 0.84
N GLU A 946 -40.26 17.52 1.39
CA GLU A 946 -41.22 18.21 2.24
C GLU A 946 -40.58 18.82 3.50
N LYS A 947 -39.75 18.05 4.20
CA LYS A 947 -39.03 18.53 5.41
C LYS A 947 -37.98 19.57 5.07
N LYS A 948 -37.28 19.41 3.94
CA LYS A 948 -36.33 20.41 3.44
C LYS A 948 -37.03 21.74 3.16
N MET A 949 -38.18 21.64 2.49
CA MET A 949 -38.99 22.80 2.12
C MET A 949 -39.60 23.52 3.35
N GLU A 950 -39.91 22.80 4.41
CA GLU A 950 -40.36 23.39 5.68
C GLU A 950 -39.31 24.33 6.26
N VAL A 951 -38.07 23.86 6.41
CA VAL A 951 -36.94 24.68 6.89
C VAL A 951 -36.64 25.82 5.92
N ASN A 952 -36.70 25.56 4.62
CA ASN A 952 -36.51 26.58 3.58
C ASN A 952 -37.52 27.74 3.74
N LYS A 953 -38.81 27.43 3.88
CA LYS A 953 -39.88 28.42 4.06
C LYS A 953 -39.73 29.22 5.34
N MET A 954 -39.37 28.59 6.45
CA MET A 954 -39.14 29.30 7.73
C MET A 954 -37.99 30.29 7.61
N MET A 955 -36.90 29.86 6.97
CA MET A 955 -35.74 30.73 6.73
C MET A 955 -36.08 31.86 5.76
N GLN A 956 -36.84 31.59 4.68
CA GLN A 956 -37.29 32.62 3.75
C GLN A 956 -38.16 33.67 4.45
N ALA A 957 -39.15 33.25 5.25
CA ALA A 957 -39.95 34.18 6.04
C ALA A 957 -39.09 35.01 7.01
N GLY A 958 -38.03 34.42 7.58
CA GLY A 958 -37.04 35.10 8.39
C GLY A 958 -36.22 36.17 7.64
N LEU A 959 -35.86 35.89 6.38
CA LEU A 959 -35.22 36.86 5.49
C LEU A 959 -36.18 38.03 5.21
N ASP A 960 -37.43 37.73 4.87
CA ASP A 960 -38.43 38.73 4.46
C ASP A 960 -38.76 39.72 5.58
N VAL A 961 -38.81 39.26 6.84
CA VAL A 961 -39.09 40.11 8.03
C VAL A 961 -37.83 40.72 8.67
N GLY A 962 -36.64 40.45 8.11
CA GLY A 962 -35.37 41.01 8.61
C GLY A 962 -34.86 40.41 9.93
N ALA A 963 -35.35 39.22 10.32
CA ALA A 963 -34.88 38.50 11.52
C ALA A 963 -33.46 37.92 11.33
N ILE A 964 -33.08 37.66 10.09
CA ILE A 964 -31.77 37.10 9.70
C ILE A 964 -30.82 38.23 9.33
N LYS A 965 -29.60 38.21 9.87
CA LYS A 965 -28.57 39.22 9.64
C LYS A 965 -27.22 38.57 9.29
N PRO A 966 -26.42 39.17 8.39
CA PRO A 966 -25.06 38.73 8.12
C PRO A 966 -24.19 38.69 9.39
N LEU A 967 -23.28 37.72 9.44
CA LEU A 967 -22.35 37.55 10.55
C LEU A 967 -20.99 38.16 10.24
N ASN A 968 -20.19 38.38 11.28
CA ASN A 968 -18.76 38.66 11.10
C ASN A 968 -18.09 37.52 10.35
N MET A 969 -17.15 37.85 9.47
CA MET A 969 -16.48 36.87 8.62
C MET A 969 -14.98 37.12 8.53
N THR A 970 -14.22 36.06 8.33
CA THR A 970 -12.81 36.09 7.98
C THR A 970 -12.64 35.38 6.65
N ILE A 971 -12.12 36.10 5.65
CA ILE A 971 -11.98 35.61 4.28
C ILE A 971 -10.54 35.15 4.06
N PHE A 972 -10.39 33.94 3.55
CA PHE A 972 -9.15 33.39 3.03
C PHE A 972 -9.24 33.25 1.52
N GLU A 973 -8.12 33.47 0.83
CA GLU A 973 -8.05 33.21 -0.60
C GLU A 973 -8.04 31.70 -0.88
N ARG A 974 -8.43 31.30 -2.10
CA ARG A 974 -8.50 29.88 -2.53
C ARG A 974 -7.21 29.07 -2.37
N ASP A 975 -6.05 29.73 -2.29
CA ASP A 975 -4.75 29.08 -2.13
C ASP A 975 -4.37 28.91 -0.64
N GLN A 976 -5.16 29.50 0.26
CA GLN A 976 -4.93 29.50 1.72
C GLN A 976 -5.87 28.54 2.46
N ILE A 977 -6.32 27.47 1.81
CA ILE A 977 -7.26 26.49 2.40
C ILE A 977 -6.70 25.89 3.68
N GLU A 978 -5.45 25.44 3.67
CA GLU A 978 -4.80 24.90 4.87
C GLU A 978 -4.83 25.91 6.03
N ALA A 979 -4.49 27.17 5.76
CA ALA A 979 -4.50 28.23 6.75
C ALA A 979 -5.90 28.49 7.30
N ALA A 980 -6.93 28.45 6.44
CA ALA A 980 -8.33 28.60 6.84
C ALA A 980 -8.78 27.48 7.81
N PHE A 981 -8.45 26.22 7.48
CA PHE A 981 -8.75 25.08 8.34
C PHE A 981 -8.00 25.15 9.68
N ARG A 982 -6.70 25.49 9.68
CA ARG A 982 -5.90 25.65 10.91
C ARG A 982 -6.40 26.81 11.77
N TYR A 983 -6.78 27.93 11.15
CA TYR A 983 -7.35 29.09 11.84
C TYR A 983 -8.67 28.75 12.55
N MET A 984 -9.54 28.00 11.87
CA MET A 984 -10.80 27.52 12.46
C MET A 984 -10.55 26.50 13.57
N ALA A 985 -9.66 25.53 13.36
CA ALA A 985 -9.29 24.50 14.32
C ALA A 985 -8.70 25.07 15.62
N ALA A 986 -7.95 26.17 15.54
CA ALA A 986 -7.40 26.88 16.70
C ALA A 986 -8.45 27.65 17.52
N GLY A 987 -9.72 27.72 17.05
CA GLY A 987 -10.80 28.41 17.75
C GLY A 987 -10.63 29.94 17.86
N LYS A 988 -9.73 30.52 17.05
CA LYS A 988 -9.42 31.97 17.06
C LYS A 988 -10.47 32.83 16.38
N HIS A 989 -11.30 32.24 15.52
CA HIS A 989 -12.31 32.93 14.73
C HIS A 989 -13.45 33.51 15.59
N ILE A 990 -14.04 34.59 15.07
CA ILE A 990 -15.30 35.20 15.51
C ILE A 990 -16.21 35.24 14.29
N GLY A 991 -17.40 34.64 14.38
CA GLY A 991 -18.31 34.49 13.25
C GLY A 991 -17.91 33.35 12.31
N LYS A 992 -17.89 33.59 10.98
CA LYS A 992 -17.70 32.57 9.95
C LYS A 992 -16.33 32.67 9.27
N VAL A 993 -15.78 31.53 8.84
CA VAL A 993 -14.58 31.48 8.00
C VAL A 993 -15.01 31.16 6.57
N LEU A 994 -14.64 32.03 5.63
CA LEU A 994 -14.99 31.92 4.21
C LEU A 994 -13.73 31.67 3.38
N ILE A 995 -13.86 30.86 2.34
CA ILE A 995 -12.87 30.69 1.29
C ILE A 995 -13.42 31.35 0.04
N LYS A 996 -12.71 32.37 -0.45
CA LYS A 996 -13.01 33.04 -1.71
C LYS A 996 -12.46 32.20 -2.85
N ILE A 997 -13.34 31.58 -3.62
CA ILE A 997 -12.99 30.65 -4.70
C ILE A 997 -12.76 31.42 -6.01
N GLN A 998 -13.65 32.36 -6.30
CA GLN A 998 -13.62 33.19 -7.52
C GLN A 998 -13.86 34.66 -7.17
N ASN A 999 -13.50 35.54 -8.11
CA ASN A 999 -13.90 36.94 -8.04
C ASN A 999 -15.24 37.10 -8.76
N GLU A 1000 -16.20 37.79 -8.13
CA GLU A 1000 -17.52 38.08 -8.70
C GLU A 1000 -17.42 38.75 -10.10
N ASN A 1001 -16.45 39.64 -10.29
CA ASN A 1001 -16.23 40.36 -11.55
C ASN A 1001 -15.47 39.55 -12.62
N LYS A 1002 -14.90 38.39 -12.28
CA LYS A 1002 -14.09 37.54 -13.17
C LYS A 1002 -14.39 36.06 -12.93
N LEU A 1003 -15.63 35.67 -13.23
CA LEU A 1003 -16.05 34.27 -13.19
C LEU A 1003 -15.38 33.47 -14.32
N ASN A 1004 -15.26 32.15 -14.14
CA ASN A 1004 -14.81 31.19 -15.14
C ASN A 1004 -13.30 31.18 -15.45
N LEU A 1005 -12.47 31.77 -14.59
CA LEU A 1005 -11.02 31.66 -14.72
C LEU A 1005 -10.55 30.22 -14.39
N PRO A 1006 -9.65 29.63 -15.19
CA PRO A 1006 -9.10 28.31 -14.89
C PRO A 1006 -8.40 28.29 -13.53
N ILE A 1007 -8.57 27.19 -12.80
CA ILE A 1007 -7.92 26.94 -11.51
C ILE A 1007 -6.81 25.92 -11.74
N SER A 1008 -5.63 26.14 -11.14
CA SER A 1008 -4.56 25.15 -11.18
C SER A 1008 -4.92 23.97 -10.27
N ALA A 1009 -5.19 22.80 -10.87
CA ALA A 1009 -5.63 21.62 -10.15
C ALA A 1009 -4.91 20.36 -10.65
N ARG A 1010 -4.79 19.37 -9.78
CA ARG A 1010 -4.26 18.05 -10.11
C ARG A 1010 -5.27 17.31 -10.99
N PRO A 1011 -4.83 16.71 -12.11
CA PRO A 1011 -5.75 15.99 -12.97
C PRO A 1011 -6.26 14.71 -12.30
N VAL A 1012 -7.56 14.45 -12.45
CA VAL A 1012 -8.23 13.27 -11.92
C VAL A 1012 -8.99 12.61 -13.05
N TYR A 1013 -8.74 11.32 -13.27
CA TYR A 1013 -9.49 10.55 -14.26
C TYR A 1013 -10.95 10.39 -13.81
N GLN A 1014 -11.88 10.79 -14.67
CA GLN A 1014 -13.32 10.67 -14.44
C GLN A 1014 -14.00 10.04 -15.65
N CYS A 1015 -14.92 9.13 -15.36
CA CYS A 1015 -15.72 8.44 -16.37
C CYS A 1015 -16.92 9.30 -16.75
N ILE A 1016 -17.17 9.41 -18.05
CA ILE A 1016 -18.41 9.98 -18.59
C ILE A 1016 -19.53 8.92 -18.45
N LYS A 1017 -20.67 9.35 -17.88
CA LYS A 1017 -21.78 8.46 -17.50
C LYS A 1017 -22.50 7.80 -18.68
N ASP A 1018 -22.60 8.49 -19.82
CA ASP A 1018 -23.31 8.03 -21.02
C ASP A 1018 -22.42 7.22 -21.99
N ARG A 1019 -21.28 6.72 -21.49
CA ARG A 1019 -20.29 5.95 -22.24
C ARG A 1019 -20.15 4.53 -21.74
N SER A 1020 -19.59 3.67 -22.59
CA SER A 1020 -19.21 2.30 -22.25
C SER A 1020 -17.69 2.14 -22.09
N TYR A 1021 -17.30 1.19 -21.23
CA TYR A 1021 -15.91 0.86 -20.95
C TYR A 1021 -15.74 -0.66 -21.09
N LEU A 1022 -14.85 -1.07 -21.99
CA LEU A 1022 -14.57 -2.47 -22.28
C LEU A 1022 -13.30 -2.92 -21.55
N ILE A 1023 -13.40 -4.01 -20.79
CA ILE A 1023 -12.27 -4.63 -20.09
C ILE A 1023 -12.14 -6.08 -20.55
N LEU A 1024 -11.08 -6.37 -21.30
CA LEU A 1024 -10.72 -7.74 -21.64
C LEU A 1024 -10.04 -8.40 -20.46
N GLY A 1025 -10.47 -9.62 -20.11
CA GLY A 1025 -10.04 -10.26 -18.87
C GLY A 1025 -10.62 -9.60 -17.62
N GLY A 1026 -11.79 -8.95 -17.74
CA GLY A 1026 -12.40 -8.14 -16.69
C GLY A 1026 -12.85 -8.91 -15.44
N LEU A 1027 -12.91 -10.25 -15.50
CA LEU A 1027 -13.19 -11.11 -14.35
C LEU A 1027 -11.92 -11.67 -13.67
N GLY A 1028 -10.73 -11.34 -14.19
CA GLY A 1028 -9.47 -11.62 -13.50
C GLY A 1028 -9.30 -10.73 -12.25
N GLY A 1029 -8.37 -11.09 -11.36
CA GLY A 1029 -8.14 -10.37 -10.09
C GLY A 1029 -8.00 -8.85 -10.27
N PHE A 1030 -7.08 -8.42 -11.14
CA PHE A 1030 -6.89 -6.99 -11.46
C PHE A 1030 -8.11 -6.39 -12.18
N GLY A 1031 -8.70 -7.13 -13.12
CA GLY A 1031 -9.83 -6.64 -13.93
C GLY A 1031 -11.05 -6.26 -13.10
N VAL A 1032 -11.33 -7.02 -12.03
CA VAL A 1032 -12.40 -6.72 -11.07
C VAL A 1032 -12.11 -5.43 -10.31
N GLU A 1033 -10.87 -5.21 -9.86
CA GLU A 1033 -10.50 -3.98 -9.16
C GLU A 1033 -10.52 -2.75 -10.09
N LEU A 1034 -10.10 -2.90 -11.36
CA LEU A 1034 -10.23 -1.85 -12.36
C LEU A 1034 -11.70 -1.51 -12.63
N ALA A 1035 -12.59 -2.51 -12.70
CA ALA A 1035 -14.02 -2.30 -12.85
C ALA A 1035 -14.62 -1.54 -11.66
N ASP A 1036 -14.29 -1.93 -10.43
CA ASP A 1036 -14.69 -1.23 -9.20
C ASP A 1036 -14.21 0.22 -9.22
N TRP A 1037 -12.94 0.45 -9.56
CA TRP A 1037 -12.36 1.79 -9.69
C TRP A 1037 -13.08 2.64 -10.75
N LEU A 1038 -13.35 2.09 -11.95
CA LEU A 1038 -14.05 2.82 -13.02
C LEU A 1038 -15.47 3.22 -12.61
N ILE A 1039 -16.20 2.35 -11.89
CA ILE A 1039 -17.55 2.66 -11.40
C ILE A 1039 -17.50 3.77 -10.36
N LEU A 1040 -16.55 3.72 -9.43
CA LEU A 1040 -16.33 4.80 -8.46
C LEU A 1040 -15.93 6.12 -9.15
N ARG A 1041 -15.23 6.07 -10.29
CA ARG A 1041 -14.96 7.23 -11.16
C ARG A 1041 -16.14 7.66 -12.03
N GLY A 1042 -17.29 6.99 -11.94
CA GLY A 1042 -18.56 7.41 -12.57
C GLY A 1042 -19.04 6.54 -13.74
N ALA A 1043 -18.36 5.44 -14.06
CA ALA A 1043 -18.78 4.56 -15.15
C ALA A 1043 -20.13 3.91 -14.84
N LYS A 1044 -21.06 3.96 -15.80
CA LYS A 1044 -22.38 3.32 -15.70
C LYS A 1044 -22.56 2.12 -16.60
N ASN A 1045 -21.72 1.95 -17.63
CA ASN A 1045 -21.80 0.84 -18.57
C ASN A 1045 -20.45 0.13 -18.66
N LEU A 1046 -20.33 -1.06 -18.07
CA LEU A 1046 -19.13 -1.87 -18.17
C LEU A 1046 -19.39 -3.12 -19.01
N ILE A 1047 -18.43 -3.44 -19.88
CA ILE A 1047 -18.39 -4.68 -20.65
C ILE A 1047 -17.16 -5.45 -20.21
N LEU A 1048 -17.36 -6.64 -19.65
CA LEU A 1048 -16.29 -7.51 -19.17
C LEU A 1048 -16.22 -8.74 -20.05
N THR A 1049 -15.05 -9.04 -20.61
CA THR A 1049 -14.85 -10.32 -21.32
C THR A 1049 -14.17 -11.35 -20.42
N SER A 1050 -14.58 -12.61 -20.57
CA SER A 1050 -13.99 -13.75 -19.87
C SER A 1050 -14.11 -15.00 -20.74
N ARG A 1051 -13.19 -15.94 -20.64
CA ARG A 1051 -13.32 -17.23 -21.34
C ARG A 1051 -14.44 -18.08 -20.73
N THR A 1052 -14.49 -18.14 -19.40
CA THR A 1052 -15.37 -19.03 -18.63
C THR A 1052 -16.63 -18.34 -18.10
N GLY A 1053 -16.74 -17.02 -18.22
CA GLY A 1053 -17.77 -16.25 -17.49
C GLY A 1053 -17.45 -16.16 -15.99
N VAL A 1054 -18.49 -15.96 -15.17
CA VAL A 1054 -18.39 -15.80 -13.71
C VAL A 1054 -18.21 -17.16 -13.05
N ASN A 1055 -17.10 -17.35 -12.32
CA ASN A 1055 -16.69 -18.66 -11.80
C ASN A 1055 -16.42 -18.73 -10.28
N ASN A 1056 -16.39 -17.61 -9.55
CA ASN A 1056 -16.23 -17.60 -8.09
C ASN A 1056 -17.19 -16.63 -7.40
N GLY A 1057 -17.30 -16.73 -6.07
CA GLY A 1057 -18.20 -15.93 -5.26
C GLY A 1057 -17.76 -14.46 -5.18
N TYR A 1058 -16.46 -14.19 -5.18
CA TYR A 1058 -15.93 -12.83 -5.17
C TYR A 1058 -16.39 -12.00 -6.38
N GLN A 1059 -16.35 -12.57 -7.58
CA GLN A 1059 -16.86 -11.93 -8.79
C GLN A 1059 -18.37 -11.65 -8.68
N ARG A 1060 -19.15 -12.61 -8.16
CA ARG A 1060 -20.60 -12.47 -7.99
C ARG A 1060 -20.95 -11.36 -7.01
N MET A 1061 -20.28 -11.33 -5.86
CA MET A 1061 -20.35 -10.28 -4.86
C MET A 1061 -20.14 -8.91 -5.50
N ARG A 1062 -19.04 -8.75 -6.24
CA ARG A 1062 -18.69 -7.49 -6.93
C ARG A 1062 -19.74 -7.06 -7.94
N ILE A 1063 -20.23 -7.98 -8.77
CA ILE A 1063 -21.26 -7.68 -9.77
C ILE A 1063 -22.58 -7.26 -9.10
N LYS A 1064 -23.01 -7.94 -8.03
CA LYS A 1064 -24.21 -7.58 -7.24
C LYS A 1064 -24.06 -6.17 -6.67
N LEU A 1065 -22.90 -5.87 -6.11
CA LEU A 1065 -22.58 -4.56 -5.55
C LEU A 1065 -22.58 -3.45 -6.61
N TRP A 1066 -21.93 -3.66 -7.75
CA TRP A 1066 -21.91 -2.69 -8.85
C TRP A 1066 -23.30 -2.39 -9.42
N ARG A 1067 -24.16 -3.41 -9.52
CA ARG A 1067 -25.56 -3.23 -9.91
C ARG A 1067 -26.33 -2.38 -8.90
N SER A 1068 -26.05 -2.52 -7.60
CA SER A 1068 -26.65 -1.66 -6.56
C SER A 1068 -26.28 -0.18 -6.72
N TYR A 1069 -25.13 0.13 -7.34
CA TYR A 1069 -24.73 1.50 -7.70
C TYR A 1069 -25.35 2.01 -9.02
N GLY A 1070 -26.25 1.22 -9.61
CA GLY A 1070 -26.87 1.52 -10.90
C GLY A 1070 -25.93 1.33 -12.09
N ALA A 1071 -24.87 0.54 -11.98
CA ALA A 1071 -24.02 0.18 -13.11
C ALA A 1071 -24.62 -1.01 -13.89
N LYS A 1072 -24.68 -0.89 -15.21
CA LYS A 1072 -25.07 -1.96 -16.13
C LYS A 1072 -23.82 -2.75 -16.55
N ILE A 1073 -23.73 -3.98 -16.06
CA ILE A 1073 -22.61 -4.90 -16.31
C ILE A 1073 -23.03 -5.94 -17.36
N THR A 1074 -22.37 -5.93 -18.51
CA THR A 1074 -22.53 -6.92 -19.59
C THR A 1074 -21.31 -7.84 -19.59
N ILE A 1075 -21.51 -9.15 -19.48
CA ILE A 1075 -20.43 -10.15 -19.48
C ILE A 1075 -20.47 -10.90 -20.81
N ILE A 1076 -19.35 -10.90 -21.54
CA ILE A 1076 -19.19 -11.64 -22.78
C ILE A 1076 -18.29 -12.85 -22.50
N SER A 1077 -18.89 -14.04 -22.50
CA SER A 1077 -18.20 -15.30 -22.26
C SER A 1077 -17.86 -16.04 -23.56
N GLY A 1078 -16.74 -16.78 -23.57
CA GLY A 1078 -16.40 -17.74 -24.63
C GLY A 1078 -15.91 -17.14 -25.96
N LYS A 1079 -15.68 -15.82 -26.04
CA LYS A 1079 -15.16 -15.15 -27.25
C LYS A 1079 -13.69 -14.83 -27.11
N ASN A 1080 -12.92 -15.08 -28.17
CA ASN A 1080 -11.48 -14.80 -28.22
C ASN A 1080 -11.19 -13.58 -29.09
N ALA A 1081 -10.69 -12.50 -28.51
CA ALA A 1081 -10.37 -11.29 -29.27
C ALA A 1081 -9.21 -11.48 -30.27
N ALA A 1082 -8.44 -12.58 -30.18
CA ALA A 1082 -7.48 -12.99 -31.20
C ALA A 1082 -8.16 -13.40 -32.51
N ASN A 1083 -9.44 -13.83 -32.47
CA ASN A 1083 -10.25 -14.04 -33.65
C ASN A 1083 -10.90 -12.71 -34.10
N PRO A 1084 -10.68 -12.24 -35.34
CA PRO A 1084 -11.23 -10.98 -35.82
C PRO A 1084 -12.76 -10.88 -35.74
N LYS A 1085 -13.50 -11.98 -35.97
CA LYS A 1085 -14.97 -11.99 -35.92
C LYS A 1085 -15.49 -11.80 -34.50
N ASP A 1086 -14.90 -12.53 -33.55
CA ASP A 1086 -15.23 -12.40 -32.13
C ASP A 1086 -14.90 -10.99 -31.61
N CYS A 1087 -13.75 -10.44 -32.02
CA CYS A 1087 -13.33 -9.09 -31.67
C CYS A 1087 -14.32 -8.03 -32.19
N GLU A 1088 -14.75 -8.15 -33.45
CA GLU A 1088 -15.76 -7.27 -34.04
C GLU A 1088 -17.10 -7.36 -33.30
N GLU A 1089 -17.51 -8.57 -32.91
CA GLU A 1089 -18.74 -8.76 -32.15
C GLU A 1089 -18.64 -8.15 -30.74
N ILE A 1090 -17.51 -8.30 -30.04
CA ILE A 1090 -17.25 -7.67 -28.74
C ILE A 1090 -17.39 -6.15 -28.85
N LEU A 1091 -16.73 -5.52 -29.82
CA LEU A 1091 -16.78 -4.07 -30.03
C LEU A 1091 -18.17 -3.59 -30.44
N THR A 1092 -18.89 -4.39 -31.23
CA THR A 1092 -20.28 -4.11 -31.63
C THR A 1092 -21.22 -4.16 -30.45
N VAL A 1093 -21.12 -5.17 -29.58
CA VAL A 1093 -21.92 -5.26 -28.34
C VAL A 1093 -21.63 -4.07 -27.42
N ALA A 1094 -20.35 -3.72 -27.25
CA ALA A 1094 -19.97 -2.57 -26.42
C ALA A 1094 -20.54 -1.25 -26.96
N SER A 1095 -20.45 -1.03 -28.28
CA SER A 1095 -20.93 0.19 -28.94
C SER A 1095 -22.47 0.28 -28.98
N LYS A 1096 -23.18 -0.86 -29.02
CA LYS A 1096 -24.65 -0.91 -28.93
C LYS A 1096 -25.19 -0.45 -27.58
N GLN A 1097 -24.43 -0.66 -26.50
CA GLN A 1097 -24.86 -0.26 -25.16
C GLN A 1097 -24.71 1.26 -24.94
N ALA A 1098 -23.57 1.81 -25.36
CA ALA A 1098 -23.25 3.23 -25.36
C ALA A 1098 -21.98 3.45 -26.20
N PRO A 1099 -21.69 4.66 -26.70
CA PRO A 1099 -20.44 4.93 -27.39
C PRO A 1099 -19.22 4.56 -26.52
N LEU A 1100 -18.30 3.78 -27.10
CA LEU A 1100 -17.14 3.25 -26.39
C LEU A 1100 -16.11 4.35 -26.11
N ASP A 1101 -15.78 4.53 -24.83
CA ASP A 1101 -14.86 5.57 -24.36
C ASP A 1101 -13.46 5.03 -24.06
N ALA A 1102 -13.40 3.81 -23.51
CA ALA A 1102 -12.16 3.15 -23.17
C ALA A 1102 -12.15 1.66 -23.50
N ILE A 1103 -11.00 1.18 -23.98
CA ILE A 1103 -10.67 -0.24 -24.11
C ILE A 1103 -9.49 -0.53 -23.19
N TYR A 1104 -9.63 -1.53 -22.33
CA TYR A 1104 -8.58 -2.04 -21.46
C TYR A 1104 -8.28 -3.50 -21.81
N ASN A 1105 -7.05 -3.82 -22.22
CA ASN A 1105 -6.63 -5.20 -22.41
C ASN A 1105 -5.81 -5.70 -21.21
N LEU A 1106 -6.44 -6.50 -20.35
CA LEU A 1106 -5.83 -7.18 -19.20
C LEU A 1106 -5.77 -8.70 -19.40
N ALA A 1107 -6.21 -9.21 -20.55
CA ALA A 1107 -6.20 -10.64 -20.82
C ALA A 1107 -4.75 -11.16 -20.81
N ALA A 1108 -4.52 -12.22 -20.05
CA ALA A 1108 -3.22 -12.86 -19.94
C ALA A 1108 -3.39 -14.37 -19.77
N VAL A 1109 -2.54 -15.11 -20.46
CA VAL A 1109 -2.29 -16.54 -20.24
C VAL A 1109 -0.79 -16.66 -20.02
N LEU A 1110 -0.39 -17.32 -18.94
CA LEU A 1110 1.02 -17.52 -18.60
C LEU A 1110 1.40 -18.96 -18.93
N LYS A 1111 2.52 -19.11 -19.64
CA LYS A 1111 3.18 -20.39 -19.95
C LYS A 1111 4.63 -20.30 -19.51
N ASP A 1112 4.80 -20.18 -18.21
CA ASP A 1112 6.11 -19.98 -17.60
C ASP A 1112 6.94 -21.26 -17.71
N GLY A 1113 8.20 -21.09 -18.10
CA GLY A 1113 9.15 -22.16 -18.33
C GLY A 1113 10.46 -21.59 -18.89
N VAL A 1114 11.58 -22.13 -18.44
CA VAL A 1114 12.91 -21.82 -19.01
C VAL A 1114 12.97 -22.23 -20.48
N TRP A 1115 13.93 -21.70 -21.25
CA TRP A 1115 14.03 -21.90 -22.69
C TRP A 1115 14.04 -23.38 -23.11
N GLU A 1116 14.59 -24.27 -22.27
CA GLU A 1116 14.60 -25.72 -22.48
C GLU A 1116 13.21 -26.34 -22.56
N ASN A 1117 12.26 -25.82 -21.78
CA ASN A 1117 10.91 -26.36 -21.63
C ASN A 1117 9.87 -25.60 -22.47
N GLN A 1118 10.26 -24.47 -23.08
CA GLN A 1118 9.38 -23.72 -23.96
C GLN A 1118 9.12 -24.45 -25.27
N THR A 1119 7.90 -24.29 -25.79
CA THR A 1119 7.45 -24.85 -27.06
C THR A 1119 6.79 -23.77 -27.93
N PRO A 1120 6.73 -23.95 -29.27
CA PRO A 1120 6.02 -23.04 -30.15
C PRO A 1120 4.55 -22.78 -29.74
N GLU A 1121 3.86 -23.81 -29.25
CA GLU A 1121 2.46 -23.74 -28.81
C GLU A 1121 2.31 -22.88 -27.56
N ALA A 1122 3.28 -22.92 -26.65
CA ALA A 1122 3.30 -22.07 -25.47
C ALA A 1122 3.41 -20.56 -25.83
N PHE A 1123 4.15 -20.24 -26.89
CA PHE A 1123 4.22 -18.88 -27.43
C PHE A 1123 2.90 -18.46 -28.06
N GLU A 1124 2.29 -19.32 -28.88
CA GLU A 1124 0.99 -19.08 -29.52
C GLU A 1124 -0.10 -18.75 -28.49
N GLU A 1125 -0.25 -19.56 -27.44
CA GLU A 1125 -1.23 -19.32 -26.38
C GLU A 1125 -1.04 -17.96 -25.66
N CYS A 1126 0.21 -17.54 -25.44
CA CYS A 1126 0.53 -16.25 -24.83
C CYS A 1126 0.20 -15.08 -25.79
N PHE A 1127 0.49 -15.25 -27.09
CA PHE A 1127 0.28 -14.25 -28.12
C PHE A 1127 -1.21 -14.02 -28.41
N GLU A 1128 -2.03 -15.07 -28.40
CA GLU A 1128 -3.48 -14.96 -28.57
C GLU A 1128 -4.09 -13.94 -27.60
N ALA A 1129 -3.81 -14.09 -26.30
CA ALA A 1129 -4.42 -13.26 -25.26
C ALA A 1129 -3.96 -11.79 -25.30
N LYS A 1130 -2.72 -11.55 -25.74
CA LYS A 1130 -2.07 -10.23 -25.64
C LYS A 1130 -1.81 -9.59 -26.99
N ALA A 1131 -0.86 -10.13 -27.76
CA ALA A 1131 -0.40 -9.55 -29.01
C ALA A 1131 -1.51 -9.52 -30.08
N TRP A 1132 -2.06 -10.68 -30.44
CA TRP A 1132 -3.03 -10.81 -31.52
C TRP A 1132 -4.38 -10.17 -31.17
N SER A 1133 -4.84 -10.32 -29.92
CA SER A 1133 -6.01 -9.61 -29.40
C SER A 1133 -5.87 -8.09 -29.52
N THR A 1134 -4.71 -7.54 -29.12
CA THR A 1134 -4.46 -6.09 -29.21
C THR A 1134 -4.38 -5.62 -30.65
N ARG A 1135 -3.78 -6.40 -31.55
CA ARG A 1135 -3.69 -6.09 -32.99
C ARG A 1135 -5.08 -5.98 -33.62
N ASN A 1136 -5.97 -6.93 -33.32
CA ASN A 1136 -7.35 -6.89 -33.81
C ASN A 1136 -8.14 -5.71 -33.22
N LEU A 1137 -7.98 -5.45 -31.92
CA LEU A 1137 -8.59 -4.29 -31.25
C LEU A 1137 -8.10 -2.98 -31.87
N ASP A 1138 -6.81 -2.82 -32.16
CA ASP A 1138 -6.26 -1.65 -32.84
C ASP A 1138 -6.93 -1.45 -34.21
N LYS A 1139 -6.91 -2.49 -35.05
CA LYS A 1139 -7.48 -2.45 -36.41
C LYS A 1139 -8.97 -2.14 -36.44
N LEU A 1140 -9.77 -2.79 -35.58
CA LEU A 1140 -11.22 -2.66 -35.57
C LEU A 1140 -11.70 -1.41 -34.83
N SER A 1141 -11.05 -1.01 -33.73
CA SER A 1141 -11.43 0.21 -33.01
C SER A 1141 -11.28 1.47 -33.86
N ARG A 1142 -10.30 1.51 -34.78
CA ARG A 1142 -10.14 2.61 -35.77
C ARG A 1142 -11.39 2.81 -36.63
N LYS A 1143 -12.14 1.74 -36.90
CA LYS A 1143 -13.34 1.77 -37.75
C LYS A 1143 -14.63 1.90 -36.94
N LEU A 1144 -14.72 1.18 -35.83
CA LEU A 1144 -15.97 1.01 -35.07
C LEU A 1144 -16.10 1.97 -33.88
N CYS A 1145 -15.01 2.59 -33.42
CA CYS A 1145 -14.98 3.35 -32.16
C CYS A 1145 -14.41 4.76 -32.37
N PRO A 1146 -15.10 5.64 -33.13
CA PRO A 1146 -14.58 6.98 -33.47
C PRO A 1146 -14.48 7.94 -32.28
N GLN A 1147 -15.13 7.63 -31.15
CA GLN A 1147 -15.15 8.47 -29.95
C GLN A 1147 -14.30 7.89 -28.81
N LEU A 1148 -13.41 6.94 -29.12
CA LEU A 1148 -12.52 6.34 -28.14
C LEU A 1148 -11.53 7.39 -27.61
N ARG A 1149 -11.45 7.54 -26.29
CA ARG A 1149 -10.48 8.43 -25.61
C ARG A 1149 -9.31 7.67 -24.98
N HIS A 1150 -9.51 6.40 -24.65
CA HIS A 1150 -8.51 5.60 -23.96
C HIS A 1150 -8.36 4.21 -24.60
N PHE A 1151 -7.14 3.83 -24.95
CA PHE A 1151 -6.78 2.48 -25.36
C PHE A 1151 -5.61 2.05 -24.50
N VAL A 1152 -5.86 1.23 -23.49
CA VAL A 1152 -4.90 0.90 -22.44
C VAL A 1152 -4.61 -0.59 -22.48
N VAL A 1153 -3.34 -0.96 -22.50
CA VAL A 1153 -2.90 -2.36 -22.48
C VAL A 1153 -1.97 -2.60 -21.31
N PHE A 1154 -2.13 -3.74 -20.65
CA PHE A 1154 -1.35 -4.10 -19.48
C PHE A 1154 -0.16 -4.97 -19.89
N SER A 1155 1.01 -4.34 -19.92
CA SER A 1155 2.32 -4.97 -20.04
C SER A 1155 2.86 -5.33 -18.64
N SER A 1156 4.12 -5.75 -18.57
CA SER A 1156 4.81 -6.10 -17.33
C SER A 1156 6.28 -5.67 -17.39
N VAL A 1157 6.87 -5.41 -16.22
CA VAL A 1157 8.32 -5.22 -16.08
C VAL A 1157 9.11 -6.42 -16.59
N ALA A 1158 8.51 -7.62 -16.65
CA ALA A 1158 9.12 -8.78 -17.33
C ALA A 1158 9.49 -8.47 -18.80
N CYS A 1159 8.72 -7.63 -19.51
CA CYS A 1159 9.06 -7.15 -20.85
C CYS A 1159 10.23 -6.15 -20.84
N GLY A 1160 10.19 -5.17 -19.93
CA GLY A 1160 11.15 -4.08 -19.90
C GLY A 1160 12.53 -4.43 -19.32
N ARG A 1161 12.57 -5.25 -18.26
CA ARG A 1161 13.79 -5.58 -17.50
C ARG A 1161 14.12 -7.08 -17.48
N GLY A 1162 13.21 -7.92 -17.98
CA GLY A 1162 13.39 -9.37 -18.05
C GLY A 1162 12.95 -10.10 -16.79
N ASN A 1163 12.39 -11.29 -16.95
CA ASN A 1163 12.18 -12.25 -15.88
C ASN A 1163 12.45 -13.68 -16.40
N ALA A 1164 13.28 -14.43 -15.69
CA ALA A 1164 13.63 -15.79 -16.09
C ALA A 1164 12.37 -16.67 -16.15
N GLY A 1165 12.23 -17.46 -17.21
CA GLY A 1165 11.11 -18.35 -17.46
C GLY A 1165 9.88 -17.69 -18.10
N GLN A 1166 9.88 -16.38 -18.37
CA GLN A 1166 8.70 -15.65 -18.88
C GLN A 1166 8.90 -15.05 -20.27
N MET A 1167 9.72 -15.67 -21.12
CA MET A 1167 10.09 -15.13 -22.41
C MET A 1167 8.93 -15.00 -23.42
N SER A 1168 8.02 -15.97 -23.47
CA SER A 1168 6.83 -15.95 -24.33
C SER A 1168 5.87 -14.83 -23.92
N TYR A 1169 5.64 -14.69 -22.61
CA TYR A 1169 4.86 -13.61 -22.01
C TYR A 1169 5.45 -12.23 -22.30
N ALA A 1170 6.76 -12.07 -22.08
CA ALA A 1170 7.46 -10.81 -22.33
C ALA A 1170 7.48 -10.42 -23.81
N MET A 1171 7.67 -11.38 -24.72
CA MET A 1171 7.61 -11.15 -26.15
C MET A 1171 6.22 -10.65 -26.59
N ALA A 1172 5.15 -11.31 -26.13
CA ALA A 1172 3.77 -10.90 -26.43
C ALA A 1172 3.44 -9.49 -25.89
N ASN A 1173 3.93 -9.16 -24.70
CA ASN A 1173 3.82 -7.82 -24.11
C ASN A 1173 4.51 -6.76 -24.96
N SER A 1174 5.72 -7.05 -25.44
CA SER A 1174 6.52 -6.13 -26.25
C SER A 1174 5.80 -5.74 -27.55
N VAL A 1175 5.11 -6.71 -28.18
CA VAL A 1175 4.24 -6.42 -29.35
C VAL A 1175 3.16 -5.40 -29.02
N MET A 1176 2.46 -5.55 -27.88
CA MET A 1176 1.43 -4.58 -27.47
C MET A 1176 2.00 -3.19 -27.26
N GLU A 1177 3.19 -3.08 -26.68
CA GLU A 1177 3.88 -1.79 -26.51
C GLU A 1177 4.17 -1.13 -27.86
N ARG A 1178 4.62 -1.90 -28.86
CA ARG A 1178 4.86 -1.37 -30.21
C ARG A 1178 3.57 -0.97 -30.93
N ILE A 1179 2.49 -1.72 -30.77
CA ILE A 1179 1.16 -1.34 -31.28
C ILE A 1179 0.73 0.00 -30.66
N CYS A 1180 0.83 0.14 -29.34
CA CYS A 1180 0.50 1.37 -28.65
C CYS A 1180 1.38 2.55 -29.08
N GLU A 1181 2.69 2.32 -29.26
CA GLU A 1181 3.60 3.35 -29.76
C GLU A 1181 3.22 3.82 -31.17
N ARG A 1182 2.96 2.89 -32.10
CA ARG A 1182 2.52 3.24 -33.46
C ARG A 1182 1.22 4.03 -33.42
N ARG A 1183 0.25 3.56 -32.64
CA ARG A 1183 -1.06 4.18 -32.51
C ARG A 1183 -0.97 5.59 -31.92
N ALA A 1184 -0.11 5.81 -30.92
CA ALA A 1184 0.18 7.13 -30.38
C ALA A 1184 0.86 8.06 -31.41
N ALA A 1185 1.81 7.54 -32.20
CA ALA A 1185 2.47 8.30 -33.27
C ALA A 1185 1.51 8.76 -34.38
N GLU A 1186 0.39 8.05 -34.56
CA GLU A 1186 -0.69 8.39 -35.49
C GLU A 1186 -1.75 9.32 -34.86
N GLY A 1187 -1.53 9.82 -33.63
CA GLY A 1187 -2.45 10.72 -32.93
C GLY A 1187 -3.70 10.05 -32.34
N LEU A 1188 -3.74 8.71 -32.31
CA LEU A 1188 -4.81 7.94 -31.68
C LEU A 1188 -4.48 7.66 -30.20
N PRO A 1189 -5.49 7.49 -29.33
CA PRO A 1189 -5.23 7.19 -27.93
C PRO A 1189 -4.58 5.81 -27.81
N ALA A 1190 -3.52 5.73 -27.01
CA ALA A 1190 -2.80 4.51 -26.69
C ALA A 1190 -1.93 4.69 -25.44
N LEU A 1191 -1.93 3.70 -24.55
CA LEU A 1191 -1.09 3.62 -23.36
C LEU A 1191 -0.77 2.17 -23.05
N ALA A 1192 0.52 1.82 -22.98
CA ALA A 1192 0.97 0.53 -22.46
C ALA A 1192 1.60 0.74 -21.08
N ILE A 1193 1.16 -0.01 -20.08
CA ILE A 1193 1.67 0.11 -18.70
C ILE A 1193 2.49 -1.14 -18.36
N GLN A 1194 3.79 -0.97 -18.07
CA GLN A 1194 4.65 -2.05 -17.59
C GLN A 1194 4.48 -2.20 -16.07
N TRP A 1195 3.56 -3.05 -15.63
CA TRP A 1195 3.34 -3.29 -14.20
C TRP A 1195 4.47 -4.10 -13.57
N GLY A 1196 4.90 -3.69 -12.38
CA GLY A 1196 5.72 -4.50 -11.48
C GLY A 1196 4.91 -5.65 -10.85
N ALA A 1197 5.41 -6.19 -9.74
CA ALA A 1197 4.65 -7.18 -8.98
C ALA A 1197 3.33 -6.55 -8.46
N VAL A 1198 2.21 -7.22 -8.74
CA VAL A 1198 0.88 -6.85 -8.22
C VAL A 1198 0.55 -7.80 -7.07
N GLY A 1199 0.31 -7.26 -5.86
CA GLY A 1199 0.21 -8.07 -4.64
C GLY A 1199 -1.20 -8.51 -4.23
N ASP A 1200 -2.14 -7.58 -4.09
CA ASP A 1200 -3.35 -7.82 -3.28
C ASP A 1200 -4.39 -8.79 -3.87
N VAL A 1201 -4.35 -9.13 -5.17
CA VAL A 1201 -5.43 -9.86 -5.89
C VAL A 1201 -5.02 -11.09 -6.67
#